data_AF-A0A9D2KV93-F1
#
_entry.id   AF-A0A9D2KV93-F1
#
_cell.length_a   1.000
_cell.length_b   1.000
_cell.length_c   1.000
_cell.angle_alpha   90.00
_cell.angle_beta   90.00
_cell.angle_gamma   90.00
#
_symmetry.space_group_name_H-M   'P 1'
#
loop_
_entity.id
_entity.type
_entity.pdbx_description
1 polymer ?
#
loop_
_entity_poly.entity_id
_entity_poly.type
_entity_poly.pdbx_seq_one_letter_code
_entity_poly.pdbx_strand_id
1 'polypeptide(L)'
;MKAIKYISVAILSALSLIACQDDSFNVTNKDIRIFADSNVKTRVAFQEAENADKTYATWEEMDAISLYAKGQVPITYQAMTTENSDQVEFVKGTPEALNGEEGDSVYAYFPAYNNYTNDGIEINYNYVLDSEVSPFLYAKSKIENNQVHLTFKHLFAYLKLTVTENLFPKDCHPQSIWINGEHILQVKGTFNLSTETLSIEEGNTQIYMDINLENGSTSMYIPILPQPDGTRLTFYYSGEDGWGDFLFARTAPKGGFKAGHVYTLDTGSEKELEEMEKQKKALIALYHATHGESWVNNTNWLSDKPIYEWYGVNNNEYRTIESPYVVMLNLDNNGLYGQLPPEFADLMNSLEAGSLDISGNGIYGPVPDAVKQHSEWDNFGWNIIQQNPWNGGRIDMTNINLRMENEEVEYLDKSQGETNIYDILRKNKVNHIMIDTPSDAFANIHLSYHNKGYATIIAHQDWMGATREETIQDTKDYPIKDMIRLWKSLGDGSLSGLSGMGNSFLIDDEGYLIEMLNKDWGAPESYYTDIVDSILYARLGEPEEHPIFSTEYYTSTDYSRDGEVVTLQTASVGKGIDLVFMGDAYVDRDMETGGKYETDMKQSMEYFFSIEPYKSFRNRFNVYAVKVISGTEYISDQSGHMDLRIGMFMGNDYIGNDNICFEYASKIPNINLDNAPIVNVVNNPNGFFVSGYTNMYDAGASVAHIGVGGPSDVIIHEAGGHGFAKLLDEYIYGGYENVTATAEDKVSFDSYYKSRGWGANIDFTNSPDEIQWAHLLKDERYANEVGIYEGAYLWAKGVYRPTENSVMNQDYSWFNAPSREAIYKAIMRASEGNGWIYDFEDFAEYDAINRTTTRSTVLPSSNKRKVIHKQPVFIKGTWRDARKNSIVVPYR
;
A
#
# COMPACT_ATOMS: atom_id res chain seq x y z
N MET A 1 74.70 -1.23 89.06
CA MET A 1 73.79 -1.42 90.20
C MET A 1 72.36 -1.45 89.69
N LYS A 2 71.56 -2.42 90.14
CA LYS A 2 70.07 -2.43 90.37
C LYS A 2 69.13 -1.87 89.28
N ALA A 3 67.98 -2.44 88.90
CA ALA A 3 67.27 -3.74 89.09
C ALA A 3 65.93 -3.63 88.29
N ILE A 4 65.19 -4.65 87.81
CA ILE A 4 65.33 -6.11 87.60
C ILE A 4 64.33 -6.46 86.46
N LYS A 5 64.77 -6.99 85.31
CA LYS A 5 64.54 -8.37 84.75
C LYS A 5 63.06 -8.79 84.54
N TYR A 6 62.64 -9.46 83.45
CA TYR A 6 63.25 -9.94 82.17
C TYR A 6 62.10 -10.35 81.18
N ILE A 7 62.11 -9.94 79.90
CA ILE A 7 62.46 -10.71 78.65
C ILE A 7 61.41 -11.72 78.07
N SER A 8 60.86 -11.33 76.90
CA SER A 8 60.70 -12.03 75.59
C SER A 8 59.89 -13.35 75.32
N VAL A 9 58.96 -13.25 74.34
CA VAL A 9 58.84 -14.02 73.07
C VAL A 9 58.37 -15.51 73.02
N ALA A 10 57.27 -15.73 72.24
CA ALA A 10 56.89 -16.87 71.35
C ALA A 10 56.27 -18.20 71.85
N ILE A 11 55.45 -18.79 70.92
CA ILE A 11 55.06 -20.22 70.72
C ILE A 11 54.08 -20.83 71.74
N LEU A 12 53.22 -21.84 71.44
CA LEU A 12 52.40 -22.24 70.26
C LEU A 12 51.53 -23.45 70.71
N SER A 13 50.44 -23.78 70.00
CA SER A 13 49.81 -25.11 69.85
C SER A 13 49.15 -25.88 71.04
N ALA A 14 47.84 -26.13 70.86
CA ALA A 14 47.20 -27.45 70.69
C ALA A 14 46.44 -28.19 71.83
N LEU A 15 45.12 -28.32 71.57
CA LEU A 15 44.30 -29.56 71.51
C LEU A 15 43.70 -30.27 72.74
N SER A 16 42.47 -30.75 72.47
CA SER A 16 41.65 -31.81 73.09
C SER A 16 40.72 -31.43 74.25
N LEU A 17 39.50 -31.94 74.42
CA LEU A 17 38.40 -32.45 73.56
C LEU A 17 37.35 -33.04 74.55
N ILE A 18 36.14 -32.47 74.58
CA ILE A 18 34.83 -33.11 74.89
C ILE A 18 34.61 -33.88 76.22
N ALA A 19 33.60 -33.45 76.99
CA ALA A 19 32.67 -34.33 77.72
C ALA A 19 31.28 -33.70 77.92
N CYS A 20 30.24 -34.51 77.70
CA CYS A 20 28.77 -34.35 77.75
C CYS A 20 28.04 -33.22 78.54
N GLN A 21 26.95 -32.73 77.93
CA GLN A 21 25.52 -32.69 78.38
C GLN A 21 25.18 -32.62 79.89
N ASP A 22 24.13 -31.92 80.36
CA ASP A 22 22.76 -31.79 79.79
C ASP A 22 22.03 -30.47 80.21
N ASP A 23 20.83 -30.26 79.67
CA ASP A 23 20.01 -29.03 79.64
C ASP A 23 19.42 -28.50 80.97
N SER A 24 19.11 -27.19 81.04
CA SER A 24 17.71 -26.71 80.83
C SER A 24 17.38 -25.23 81.21
N PHE A 25 16.40 -24.68 80.47
CA PHE A 25 15.55 -23.48 80.70
C PHE A 25 16.07 -22.02 80.49
N ASN A 26 15.97 -21.62 79.22
CA ASN A 26 15.14 -20.52 78.66
C ASN A 26 15.42 -19.01 78.87
N VAL A 27 15.69 -18.39 77.70
CA VAL A 27 15.15 -17.12 77.16
C VAL A 27 15.49 -15.81 77.88
N THR A 28 16.35 -15.01 77.22
CA THR A 28 16.14 -13.55 77.05
C THR A 28 17.01 -13.03 75.91
N ASN A 29 16.41 -12.23 75.02
CA ASN A 29 16.93 -11.61 73.78
C ASN A 29 18.40 -11.86 73.39
N LYS A 30 18.57 -12.73 72.40
CA LYS A 30 19.64 -12.61 71.40
C LYS A 30 19.24 -11.52 70.40
N ASP A 31 19.34 -10.25 70.80
CA ASP A 31 19.01 -9.13 69.90
C ASP A 31 19.91 -9.18 68.65
N ILE A 32 19.30 -9.30 67.47
CA ILE A 32 20.00 -9.36 66.18
C ILE A 32 20.60 -7.98 65.90
N ARG A 33 21.93 -7.92 65.75
CA ARG A 33 22.66 -6.68 65.49
C ARG A 33 22.69 -6.42 63.98
N ILE A 34 22.36 -5.19 63.59
CA ILE A 34 22.24 -4.81 62.18
C ILE A 34 23.41 -3.89 61.83
N PHE A 35 24.15 -4.21 60.78
CA PHE A 35 25.28 -3.43 60.29
C PHE A 35 25.10 -3.10 58.82
N ALA A 36 25.66 -1.98 58.37
CA ALA A 36 25.89 -1.70 56.96
C ALA A 36 27.34 -1.22 56.74
N ASP A 37 27.90 -1.46 55.56
CA ASP A 37 29.25 -1.01 55.21
C ASP A 37 29.31 0.54 55.13
N SER A 38 30.41 1.18 55.55
CA SER A 38 30.43 2.63 55.88
C SER A 38 31.42 3.52 55.13
N ASN A 39 32.17 3.01 54.13
CA ASN A 39 33.29 3.73 53.52
C ASN A 39 32.88 5.13 52.94
N VAL A 40 33.29 6.18 53.66
CA VAL A 40 32.81 7.59 53.64
C VAL A 40 33.28 8.37 52.39
N LYS A 41 32.51 9.26 51.73
CA LYS A 41 31.91 10.52 52.25
C LYS A 41 30.71 11.07 51.45
N THR A 42 29.68 11.51 52.20
CA THR A 42 28.44 12.25 51.83
C THR A 42 27.34 11.46 51.13
N ARG A 43 26.08 11.81 51.44
CA ARG A 43 24.87 11.38 50.72
C ARG A 43 25.09 11.56 49.21
N VAL A 44 25.20 10.42 48.53
CA VAL A 44 25.84 10.23 47.22
C VAL A 44 27.25 10.85 47.18
N ALA A 45 28.25 9.97 47.34
CA ALA A 45 29.66 10.32 47.42
C ALA A 45 30.30 10.43 46.02
N PHE A 46 30.53 11.63 45.51
CA PHE A 46 31.13 11.83 44.18
C PHE A 46 32.65 11.96 44.29
N GLN A 47 33.39 10.99 43.73
CA GLN A 47 34.84 11.10 43.63
C GLN A 47 35.23 11.69 42.27
N GLU A 48 35.90 12.85 42.28
CA GLU A 48 36.57 13.38 41.08
C GLU A 48 37.83 12.56 40.78
N ALA A 49 37.62 11.41 40.15
CA ALA A 49 38.63 10.61 39.48
C ALA A 49 38.01 10.00 38.23
N GLU A 50 38.70 10.04 37.10
CA GLU A 50 38.20 9.68 35.75
C GLU A 50 37.79 8.18 35.56
N ASN A 51 37.64 7.40 36.64
CA ASN A 51 37.22 6.01 36.65
C ASN A 51 36.36 5.63 37.90
N ALA A 52 35.77 6.60 38.61
CA ALA A 52 35.01 6.37 39.84
C ALA A 52 33.52 6.01 39.57
N ASP A 53 33.29 4.96 38.78
CA ASP A 53 31.98 4.57 38.23
C ASP A 53 30.93 4.05 39.25
N LYS A 54 31.07 4.28 40.56
CA LYS A 54 30.22 3.65 41.58
C LYS A 54 29.83 4.58 42.71
N THR A 55 28.53 4.64 43.00
CA THR A 55 28.02 5.24 44.22
C THR A 55 28.21 4.30 45.41
N TYR A 56 28.40 4.90 46.59
CA TYR A 56 28.43 4.22 47.88
C TYR A 56 27.42 4.89 48.81
N ALA A 57 26.77 4.10 49.66
CA ALA A 57 25.90 4.62 50.70
C ALA A 57 26.75 5.06 51.90
N THR A 58 26.57 6.30 52.35
CA THR A 58 27.08 6.79 53.64
C THR A 58 25.92 7.11 54.54
N TRP A 59 26.09 6.85 55.84
CA TRP A 59 25.05 7.01 56.83
C TRP A 59 25.39 8.13 57.82
N GLU A 60 24.45 9.03 58.02
CA GLU A 60 24.52 10.08 59.05
C GLU A 60 23.88 9.57 60.35
N GLU A 61 24.22 10.18 61.49
CA GLU A 61 23.58 9.83 62.76
C GLU A 61 22.06 10.09 62.66
N MET A 62 21.24 9.15 63.15
CA MET A 62 19.78 9.13 63.02
C MET A 62 19.21 8.76 61.64
N ASP A 63 20.02 8.47 60.60
CA ASP A 63 19.50 7.96 59.33
C ASP A 63 18.66 6.69 59.57
N ALA A 64 17.41 6.72 59.12
CA ALA A 64 16.43 5.69 59.41
C ALA A 64 16.24 4.73 58.24
N ILE A 65 16.48 3.44 58.46
CA ILE A 65 16.14 2.35 57.54
C ILE A 65 14.93 1.57 58.05
N SER A 66 14.14 1.04 57.12
CA SER A 66 13.08 0.07 57.43
C SER A 66 13.58 -1.32 57.05
N LEU A 67 13.50 -2.30 57.96
CA LEU A 67 13.86 -3.69 57.67
C LEU A 67 12.88 -4.72 58.22
N TYR A 68 12.85 -5.91 57.61
CA TYR A 68 12.00 -7.02 58.01
C TYR A 68 12.54 -8.39 57.58
N ALA A 69 12.17 -9.42 58.33
CA ALA A 69 12.26 -10.82 57.91
C ALA A 69 10.97 -11.24 57.18
N LYS A 70 11.01 -12.34 56.43
CA LYS A 70 9.87 -12.80 55.62
C LYS A 70 8.60 -13.01 56.48
N GLY A 71 7.53 -12.30 56.17
CA GLY A 71 6.25 -12.37 56.88
C GLY A 71 6.13 -11.44 58.10
N GLN A 72 7.16 -10.63 58.39
CA GLN A 72 7.11 -9.55 59.34
C GLN A 72 6.80 -8.21 58.62
N VAL A 73 6.10 -7.30 59.30
CA VAL A 73 5.98 -5.90 58.85
C VAL A 73 7.31 -5.14 59.04
N PRO A 74 7.66 -4.17 58.19
CA PRO A 74 8.87 -3.37 58.37
C PRO A 74 8.94 -2.67 59.72
N ILE A 75 10.12 -2.71 60.33
CA ILE A 75 10.45 -2.05 61.58
C ILE A 75 11.64 -1.11 61.37
N THR A 76 11.60 0.05 62.04
CA THR A 76 12.56 1.14 61.81
C THR A 76 13.78 1.00 62.71
N TYR A 77 14.96 1.09 62.11
CA TYR A 77 16.25 1.17 62.81
C TYR A 77 16.98 2.44 62.39
N GLN A 78 17.76 3.01 63.29
CA GLN A 78 18.50 4.25 63.10
C GLN A 78 20.01 4.02 63.20
N ALA A 79 20.76 4.69 62.32
CA ALA A 79 22.22 4.67 62.33
C ALA A 79 22.77 5.37 63.58
N MET A 80 23.72 4.70 64.26
CA MET A 80 24.46 5.27 65.39
C MET A 80 25.77 5.94 64.94
N THR A 81 26.24 6.91 65.72
CA THR A 81 27.52 7.60 65.54
C THR A 81 28.71 6.61 65.44
N THR A 82 29.49 6.74 64.36
CA THR A 82 30.63 5.85 64.05
C THR A 82 31.98 6.48 64.41
N GLU A 83 32.44 6.27 65.65
CA GLU A 83 33.86 6.49 65.97
C GLU A 83 34.74 5.34 65.42
N ASN A 84 35.22 5.51 64.18
CA ASN A 84 36.26 4.69 63.52
C ASN A 84 35.93 3.20 63.29
N SER A 85 34.90 2.91 62.48
CA SER A 85 34.67 1.56 61.92
C SER A 85 34.20 1.60 60.47
N ASP A 86 34.68 0.65 59.66
CA ASP A 86 34.28 0.41 58.25
C ASP A 86 32.82 -0.08 58.09
N GLN A 87 32.07 -0.13 59.20
CA GLN A 87 30.65 -0.45 59.27
C GLN A 87 29.92 0.50 60.24
N VAL A 88 28.66 0.81 59.93
CA VAL A 88 27.69 1.53 60.77
C VAL A 88 26.78 0.51 61.44
N GLU A 89 26.59 0.61 62.76
CA GLU A 89 25.59 -0.18 63.47
C GLU A 89 24.25 0.56 63.50
N PHE A 90 23.19 -0.19 63.19
CA PHE A 90 21.81 0.24 63.22
C PHE A 90 21.14 -0.30 64.49
N VAL A 91 20.55 0.60 65.27
CA VAL A 91 19.81 0.26 66.51
C VAL A 91 18.32 0.46 66.33
N LYS A 92 17.51 -0.27 67.10
CA LYS A 92 16.04 -0.21 67.03
C LYS A 92 15.54 1.20 67.35
N GLY A 93 14.76 1.80 66.45
CA GLY A 93 14.05 3.06 66.70
C GLY A 93 12.73 2.85 67.46
N THR A 94 12.24 1.61 67.55
CA THR A 94 10.96 1.24 68.18
C THR A 94 11.13 0.04 69.14
N PRO A 95 10.12 -0.29 69.99
CA PRO A 95 10.21 -1.43 70.91
C PRO A 95 10.23 -2.81 70.23
N GLU A 96 9.78 -2.90 68.98
CA GLU A 96 9.73 -4.14 68.20
C GLU A 96 11.13 -4.60 67.76
N ALA A 97 11.30 -5.90 67.57
CA ALA A 97 12.57 -6.52 67.17
C ALA A 97 12.40 -7.32 65.87
N LEU A 98 13.51 -7.56 65.17
CA LEU A 98 13.56 -8.46 64.01
C LEU A 98 13.28 -9.90 64.45
N ASN A 99 12.23 -10.52 63.91
CA ASN A 99 11.71 -11.82 64.32
C ASN A 99 12.14 -12.96 63.36
N GLY A 100 13.43 -13.01 63.01
CA GLY A 100 13.99 -14.04 62.13
C GLY A 100 14.94 -15.00 62.84
N GLU A 101 15.15 -16.18 62.26
CA GLU A 101 16.12 -17.18 62.71
C GLU A 101 17.40 -17.17 61.85
N GLU A 102 18.43 -17.92 62.30
CA GLU A 102 19.69 -18.06 61.57
C GLU A 102 19.47 -18.59 60.14
N GLY A 103 19.95 -17.85 59.14
CA GLY A 103 19.79 -18.15 57.71
C GLY A 103 18.56 -17.54 57.04
N ASP A 104 17.62 -16.93 57.80
CA ASP A 104 16.47 -16.24 57.23
C ASP A 104 16.90 -15.02 56.39
N SER A 105 16.14 -14.73 55.34
CA SER A 105 16.37 -13.57 54.49
C SER A 105 15.79 -12.31 55.12
N VAL A 106 16.62 -11.27 55.20
CA VAL A 106 16.27 -9.94 55.70
C VAL A 106 16.33 -8.95 54.56
N TYR A 107 15.31 -8.12 54.48
CA TYR A 107 15.21 -7.05 53.50
C TYR A 107 15.23 -5.71 54.21
N ALA A 108 15.95 -4.74 53.67
CA ALA A 108 16.03 -3.39 54.20
C ALA A 108 15.94 -2.34 53.08
N TYR A 109 15.43 -1.16 53.41
CA TYR A 109 15.39 -0.02 52.49
C TYR A 109 15.55 1.32 53.21
N PHE A 110 15.98 2.32 52.43
CA PHE A 110 16.18 3.70 52.87
C PHE A 110 15.53 4.68 51.88
N PRO A 111 14.99 5.80 52.37
CA PRO A 111 14.73 6.08 53.79
C PRO A 111 13.52 5.30 54.31
N ALA A 112 13.37 5.25 55.63
CA ALA A 112 12.25 4.60 56.31
C ALA A 112 10.91 5.33 56.06
N TYR A 113 10.24 4.98 54.96
CA TYR A 113 8.90 5.46 54.62
C TYR A 113 7.79 4.56 55.22
N ASN A 114 6.61 5.14 55.45
CA ASN A 114 5.39 4.38 55.83
C ASN A 114 4.64 3.79 54.60
N ASN A 115 5.36 3.56 53.49
CA ASN A 115 4.78 3.24 52.18
C ASN A 115 4.97 1.76 51.80
N TYR A 116 4.92 0.88 52.79
CA TYR A 116 5.00 -0.56 52.59
C TYR A 116 3.60 -1.16 52.41
N THR A 117 3.42 -1.88 51.32
CA THR A 117 2.18 -2.60 50.99
C THR A 117 2.39 -4.12 51.11
N ASN A 118 1.34 -4.91 50.85
CA ASN A 118 1.52 -6.37 50.77
C ASN A 118 2.38 -6.79 49.56
N ASP A 119 2.54 -5.92 48.56
CA ASP A 119 3.11 -6.23 47.26
C ASP A 119 4.55 -5.67 47.09
N GLY A 120 4.94 -4.67 47.90
CA GLY A 120 6.31 -4.12 47.96
C GLY A 120 6.41 -2.78 48.68
N ILE A 121 7.39 -1.96 48.28
CA ILE A 121 7.53 -0.56 48.72
C ILE A 121 7.02 0.35 47.59
N GLU A 122 6.14 1.29 47.88
CA GLU A 122 5.77 2.31 46.89
C GLU A 122 6.94 3.29 46.67
N ILE A 123 7.35 3.40 45.41
CA ILE A 123 8.34 4.34 44.89
C ILE A 123 7.55 5.44 44.18
N ASN A 124 7.88 6.71 44.46
CA ASN A 124 7.32 7.86 43.75
C ASN A 124 8.42 8.91 43.56
N TYR A 125 9.02 8.92 42.36
CA TYR A 125 10.03 9.90 41.95
C TYR A 125 9.50 10.80 40.83
N ASN A 126 8.20 11.09 40.80
CA ASN A 126 7.57 11.89 39.73
C ASN A 126 7.87 13.40 39.80
N TYR A 127 8.50 13.89 40.88
CA TYR A 127 8.84 15.30 41.07
C TYR A 127 10.17 15.44 41.83
N VAL A 128 11.14 16.14 41.24
CA VAL A 128 12.40 16.54 41.90
C VAL A 128 12.28 18.02 42.25
N LEU A 129 11.71 18.30 43.42
CA LEU A 129 11.29 19.65 43.84
C LEU A 129 12.22 20.34 44.85
N ASP A 130 13.33 19.71 45.25
CA ASP A 130 14.30 20.38 46.12
C ASP A 130 15.72 19.80 45.96
N SER A 131 16.70 20.61 46.36
CA SER A 131 18.13 20.38 46.40
C SER A 131 18.60 19.19 47.24
N GLU A 132 17.73 18.59 48.06
CA GLU A 132 18.00 17.39 48.87
C GLU A 132 17.21 16.16 48.41
N VAL A 133 17.55 15.61 47.23
CA VAL A 133 17.04 14.31 46.80
C VAL A 133 17.57 13.21 47.73
N SER A 134 16.71 12.67 48.59
CA SER A 134 17.01 11.44 49.34
C SER A 134 17.07 10.26 48.37
N PRO A 135 18.21 9.55 48.22
CA PRO A 135 18.31 8.42 47.31
C PRO A 135 17.54 7.21 47.85
N PHE A 136 16.77 6.52 47.02
CA PHE A 136 16.20 5.22 47.38
C PHE A 136 17.28 4.14 47.33
N LEU A 137 17.55 3.53 48.47
CA LEU A 137 18.50 2.44 48.61
C LEU A 137 17.79 1.19 49.11
N TYR A 138 18.26 0.02 48.70
CA TYR A 138 17.75 -1.25 49.18
C TYR A 138 18.85 -2.28 49.43
N ALA A 139 18.62 -3.18 50.38
CA ALA A 139 19.53 -4.27 50.71
C ALA A 139 18.76 -5.58 50.94
N LYS A 140 19.39 -6.68 50.58
CA LYS A 140 18.90 -8.05 50.82
C LYS A 140 20.07 -8.87 51.36
N SER A 141 19.90 -9.40 52.56
CA SER A 141 20.93 -10.14 53.28
C SER A 141 20.31 -11.30 54.06
N LYS A 142 21.10 -11.92 54.95
CA LYS A 142 20.65 -12.99 55.84
C LYS A 142 21.06 -12.72 57.28
N ILE A 143 20.38 -13.37 58.22
CA ILE A 143 20.83 -13.46 59.61
C ILE A 143 21.94 -14.50 59.68
N GLU A 144 23.14 -14.08 60.06
CA GLU A 144 24.31 -14.94 60.25
C GLU A 144 25.00 -14.59 61.59
N ASN A 145 25.25 -15.59 62.43
CA ASN A 145 25.78 -15.47 63.78
C ASN A 145 25.04 -14.45 64.66
N ASN A 146 23.72 -14.34 64.51
CA ASN A 146 22.87 -13.33 65.16
C ASN A 146 23.18 -11.87 64.76
N GLN A 147 23.70 -11.68 63.55
CA GLN A 147 23.98 -10.38 62.93
C GLN A 147 23.36 -10.33 61.53
N VAL A 148 23.15 -9.13 61.00
CA VAL A 148 22.81 -8.90 59.58
C VAL A 148 23.77 -7.86 59.04
N HIS A 149 24.50 -8.19 57.97
CA HIS A 149 25.36 -7.25 57.26
C HIS A 149 24.67 -6.83 55.96
N LEU A 150 24.32 -5.54 55.85
CA LEU A 150 23.55 -4.95 54.76
C LEU A 150 24.47 -4.19 53.81
N THR A 151 24.65 -4.73 52.61
CA THR A 151 25.25 -3.96 51.49
C THR A 151 24.10 -3.37 50.66
N PHE A 152 23.95 -2.05 50.73
CA PHE A 152 22.89 -1.33 50.03
C PHE A 152 23.23 -1.06 48.56
N LYS A 153 22.21 -1.17 47.70
CA LYS A 153 22.22 -0.88 46.27
C LYS A 153 21.31 0.32 45.98
N HIS A 154 21.61 1.07 44.94
CA HIS A 154 20.69 2.08 44.40
C HIS A 154 19.77 1.44 43.36
N LEU A 155 18.55 1.95 43.23
CA LEU A 155 17.63 1.59 42.15
C LEU A 155 17.88 2.43 40.87
N PHE A 156 18.34 3.67 41.04
CA PHE A 156 18.47 4.68 39.99
C PHE A 156 19.93 4.87 39.54
N ALA A 157 20.11 5.31 38.30
CA ALA A 157 21.31 6.00 37.84
C ALA A 157 21.20 7.50 38.19
N TYR A 158 22.31 8.24 38.20
CA TYR A 158 22.31 9.67 38.54
C TYR A 158 23.02 10.49 37.47
N LEU A 159 22.38 11.57 37.01
CA LEU A 159 23.03 12.59 36.19
C LEU A 159 23.48 13.73 37.10
N LYS A 160 24.77 14.11 37.07
CA LYS A 160 25.28 15.36 37.66
C LYS A 160 25.23 16.42 36.58
N LEU A 161 24.15 17.20 36.52
CA LEU A 161 24.03 18.31 35.58
C LEU A 161 24.60 19.57 36.23
N THR A 162 25.56 20.21 35.57
CA THR A 162 26.10 21.52 35.93
C THR A 162 25.86 22.48 34.75
N VAL A 163 25.05 23.52 35.00
CA VAL A 163 24.69 24.54 34.01
C VAL A 163 25.26 25.90 34.37
N THR A 164 25.74 26.64 33.36
CA THR A 164 26.35 27.97 33.51
C THR A 164 25.56 29.03 32.74
N GLU A 165 25.62 30.29 33.17
CA GLU A 165 24.90 31.41 32.54
C GLU A 165 25.23 31.58 31.05
N ASN A 166 26.47 31.26 30.64
CA ASN A 166 26.95 31.36 29.25
C ASN A 166 26.27 30.40 28.27
N LEU A 167 25.50 29.43 28.78
CA LEU A 167 24.74 28.47 27.98
C LEU A 167 23.45 29.08 27.40
N PHE A 168 22.96 30.17 28.00
CA PHE A 168 21.67 30.79 27.70
C PHE A 168 21.83 32.10 26.90
N PRO A 169 20.79 32.57 26.21
CA PRO A 169 20.79 33.89 25.57
C PRO A 169 21.08 35.00 26.60
N LYS A 170 21.77 36.07 26.18
CA LYS A 170 22.30 37.10 27.10
C LYS A 170 21.23 37.86 27.91
N ASP A 171 20.04 37.99 27.35
CA ASP A 171 18.90 38.66 27.98
C ASP A 171 17.89 37.65 28.58
N CYS A 172 18.26 36.37 28.68
CA CYS A 172 17.43 35.32 29.27
C CYS A 172 17.69 35.15 30.78
N HIS A 173 16.62 34.94 31.53
CA HIS A 173 16.66 34.49 32.92
C HIS A 173 15.95 33.13 33.00
N PRO A 174 16.69 32.01 32.87
CA PRO A 174 16.09 30.69 32.82
C PRO A 174 15.61 30.27 34.21
N GLN A 175 14.34 29.85 34.31
CA GLN A 175 13.69 29.48 35.57
C GLN A 175 13.68 27.97 35.80
N SER A 176 13.55 27.18 34.73
CA SER A 176 13.54 25.72 34.81
C SER A 176 14.35 25.09 33.68
N ILE A 177 14.77 23.85 33.91
CA ILE A 177 15.28 22.93 32.90
C ILE A 177 14.38 21.69 32.92
N TRP A 178 14.09 21.13 31.75
CA TRP A 178 13.55 19.78 31.68
C TRP A 178 14.33 18.89 30.72
N ILE A 179 14.23 17.58 30.98
CA ILE A 179 14.90 16.52 30.23
C ILE A 179 13.82 15.61 29.65
N ASN A 180 13.84 15.37 28.35
CA ASN A 180 13.06 14.31 27.71
C ASN A 180 13.99 13.13 27.38
N GLY A 181 13.53 11.90 27.64
CA GLY A 181 14.20 10.68 27.22
C GLY A 181 13.30 9.77 26.38
N GLU A 182 13.91 8.93 25.54
CA GLU A 182 13.21 7.95 24.69
C GLU A 182 12.54 6.81 25.50
N HIS A 183 12.93 6.64 26.76
CA HIS A 183 12.32 5.72 27.70
C HIS A 183 11.96 6.40 29.01
N ILE A 184 11.22 5.68 29.85
CA ILE A 184 10.79 6.16 31.17
C ILE A 184 12.02 6.54 32.00
N LEU A 185 12.09 7.81 32.40
CA LEU A 185 13.15 8.35 33.25
C LEU A 185 12.73 8.32 34.73
N GLN A 186 11.47 8.66 35.01
CA GLN A 186 10.90 8.74 36.36
C GLN A 186 9.67 7.85 36.51
N VAL A 187 9.37 7.47 37.75
CA VAL A 187 8.40 6.40 38.02
C VAL A 187 7.65 6.58 39.32
N LYS A 188 6.38 6.21 39.26
CA LYS A 188 5.58 5.79 40.40
C LYS A 188 5.19 4.33 40.23
N GLY A 189 5.34 3.55 41.29
CA GLY A 189 5.07 2.12 41.26
C GLY A 189 5.51 1.42 42.54
N THR A 190 5.56 0.08 42.50
CA THR A 190 5.88 -0.74 43.67
C THR A 190 7.14 -1.58 43.43
N PHE A 191 8.17 -1.40 44.27
CA PHE A 191 9.42 -2.16 44.23
C PHE A 191 9.38 -3.35 45.18
N ASN A 192 9.56 -4.56 44.66
CA ASN A 192 9.58 -5.78 45.45
C ASN A 192 11.01 -6.18 45.83
N LEU A 193 11.37 -5.98 47.10
CA LEU A 193 12.67 -6.31 47.66
C LEU A 193 13.07 -7.79 47.56
N SER A 194 12.10 -8.70 47.46
CA SER A 194 12.36 -10.14 47.47
C SER A 194 12.82 -10.67 46.12
N THR A 195 12.25 -10.13 45.04
CA THR A 195 12.58 -10.42 43.64
C THR A 195 13.54 -9.42 43.02
N GLU A 196 13.76 -8.26 43.67
CA GLU A 196 14.48 -7.09 43.13
C GLU A 196 13.85 -6.54 41.84
N THR A 197 12.52 -6.54 41.75
CA THR A 197 11.76 -6.10 40.57
C THR A 197 10.90 -4.87 40.86
N LEU A 198 10.91 -3.90 39.95
CA LEU A 198 10.03 -2.74 39.96
C LEU A 198 8.77 -3.01 39.11
N SER A 199 7.59 -2.91 39.71
CA SER A 199 6.32 -2.86 38.99
C SER A 199 5.95 -1.39 38.77
N ILE A 200 5.88 -0.96 37.51
CA ILE A 200 5.52 0.42 37.14
C ILE A 200 4.00 0.58 37.15
N GLU A 201 3.49 1.58 37.88
CA GLU A 201 2.09 2.00 37.83
C GLU A 201 1.90 3.20 36.88
N GLU A 202 2.85 4.14 36.92
CA GLU A 202 2.88 5.35 36.11
C GLU A 202 4.36 5.69 35.85
N GLY A 203 4.70 6.04 34.61
CA GLY A 203 6.07 6.38 34.21
C GLY A 203 6.09 7.67 33.42
N ASN A 204 7.10 8.51 33.66
CA ASN A 204 7.31 9.75 32.95
C ASN A 204 8.62 9.70 32.15
N THR A 205 8.55 10.07 30.87
CA THR A 205 9.70 10.26 29.98
C THR A 205 10.31 11.65 30.11
N GLN A 206 9.65 12.56 30.84
CA GLN A 206 10.10 13.91 31.11
C GLN A 206 10.46 14.11 32.59
N ILE A 207 11.49 14.93 32.85
CA ILE A 207 11.87 15.39 34.20
C ILE A 207 11.93 16.91 34.19
N TYR A 208 11.14 17.57 35.02
CA TYR A 208 11.18 19.02 35.22
C TYR A 208 11.93 19.37 36.49
N MET A 209 12.73 20.44 36.45
CA MET A 209 13.55 20.91 37.56
C MET A 209 13.65 22.44 37.54
N ASP A 210 13.35 23.08 38.67
CA ASP A 210 13.62 24.51 38.82
C ASP A 210 15.14 24.74 38.97
N ILE A 211 15.64 25.83 38.38
CA ILE A 211 17.04 26.23 38.48
C ILE A 211 17.18 27.66 38.99
N ASN A 212 18.26 27.91 39.73
CA ASN A 212 18.63 29.25 40.19
C ASN A 212 20.12 29.45 39.92
N LEU A 213 20.44 30.46 39.10
CA LEU A 213 21.80 30.81 38.66
C LEU A 213 22.39 31.99 39.46
N GLU A 214 22.00 32.19 40.72
CA GLU A 214 22.45 33.29 41.61
C GLU A 214 23.98 33.56 41.61
N ASN A 215 24.81 32.56 41.31
CA ASN A 215 26.27 32.67 41.21
C ASN A 215 26.84 32.37 39.80
N GLY A 216 26.05 32.55 38.74
CA GLY A 216 26.43 32.29 37.34
C GLY A 216 26.50 30.80 36.95
N SER A 217 26.26 29.90 37.90
CA SER A 217 26.16 28.44 37.67
C SER A 217 25.33 27.75 38.74
N THR A 218 24.75 26.59 38.41
CA THR A 218 24.16 25.67 39.38
C THR A 218 24.46 24.21 39.04
N SER A 219 24.44 23.33 40.05
CA SER A 219 24.71 21.90 39.91
C SER A 219 23.66 21.07 40.64
N MET A 220 23.16 20.01 40.02
CA MET A 220 22.11 19.16 40.56
C MET A 220 22.31 17.69 40.23
N TYR A 221 21.75 16.81 41.06
CA TYR A 221 21.82 15.35 40.90
C TYR A 221 20.43 14.78 40.61
N ILE A 222 20.30 14.20 39.44
CA ILE A 222 19.01 13.84 38.84
C ILE A 222 18.90 12.31 38.86
N PRO A 223 18.05 11.71 39.71
CA PRO A 223 17.81 10.27 39.67
C PRO A 223 16.99 9.93 38.42
N ILE A 224 17.51 9.00 37.62
CA ILE A 224 16.82 8.44 36.45
C ILE A 224 16.81 6.90 36.56
N LEU A 225 15.77 6.25 36.03
CA LEU A 225 15.82 4.81 35.85
C LEU A 225 17.02 4.44 34.94
N PRO A 226 17.61 3.23 35.11
CA PRO A 226 18.67 2.77 34.22
C PRO A 226 18.22 2.79 32.75
N GLN A 227 19.02 3.39 31.87
CA GLN A 227 18.73 3.52 30.45
C GLN A 227 19.64 2.57 29.64
N PRO A 228 19.17 2.01 28.51
CA PRO A 228 19.98 1.30 27.54
C PRO A 228 21.20 2.08 27.02
N ASP A 229 22.08 1.35 26.35
CA ASP A 229 23.16 1.90 25.51
C ASP A 229 22.52 2.65 24.31
N GLY A 230 23.04 3.81 23.95
CA GLY A 230 22.53 4.59 22.82
C GLY A 230 21.27 5.43 23.08
N THR A 231 20.63 5.35 24.26
CA THR A 231 19.43 6.16 24.56
C THR A 231 19.74 7.66 24.54
N ARG A 232 18.97 8.44 23.77
CA ARG A 232 19.08 9.90 23.71
C ARG A 232 18.33 10.57 24.86
N LEU A 233 19.01 11.50 25.53
CA LEU A 233 18.41 12.47 26.45
C LEU A 233 18.52 13.87 25.84
N THR A 234 17.42 14.59 25.79
CA THR A 234 17.34 15.96 25.25
C THR A 234 17.01 16.93 26.38
N PHE A 235 17.72 18.06 26.43
CA PHE A 235 17.65 19.04 27.49
C PHE A 235 17.07 20.34 26.93
N TYR A 236 16.22 20.98 27.72
CA TYR A 236 15.51 22.21 27.36
C TYR A 236 15.46 23.16 28.56
N TYR A 237 15.19 24.44 28.33
CA TYR A 237 15.01 25.44 29.39
C TYR A 237 13.78 26.31 29.15
N SER A 238 13.22 26.88 30.22
CA SER A 238 12.15 27.88 30.14
C SER A 238 12.57 29.24 30.66
N GLY A 239 12.26 30.31 29.92
CA GLY A 239 12.40 31.70 30.38
C GLY A 239 11.27 32.17 31.30
N GLU A 240 11.32 33.44 31.75
CA GLU A 240 10.25 34.06 32.55
C GLU A 240 8.90 34.20 31.81
N ASP A 241 8.93 34.13 30.47
CA ASP A 241 7.75 34.17 29.61
C ASP A 241 7.04 32.81 29.49
N GLY A 242 7.61 31.75 30.07
CA GLY A 242 7.11 30.38 30.02
C GLY A 242 7.32 29.69 28.68
N TRP A 243 8.02 30.31 27.73
CA TRP A 243 8.42 29.64 26.49
C TRP A 243 9.69 28.84 26.71
N GLY A 244 9.81 27.79 25.90
CA GLY A 244 10.72 26.69 26.13
C GLY A 244 11.57 26.39 24.90
N ASP A 245 12.90 26.45 25.05
CA ASP A 245 13.85 26.23 23.95
C ASP A 245 14.82 25.08 24.24
N PHE A 246 15.32 24.47 23.17
CA PHE A 246 16.27 23.36 23.22
C PHE A 246 17.67 23.85 23.61
N LEU A 247 18.31 23.15 24.57
CA LEU A 247 19.68 23.40 25.00
C LEU A 247 20.69 22.55 24.21
N PHE A 248 20.61 21.23 24.41
CA PHE A 248 21.53 20.23 23.87
C PHE A 248 20.95 18.83 24.05
N ALA A 249 21.54 17.84 23.39
CA ALA A 249 21.28 16.42 23.63
C ALA A 249 22.52 15.68 24.12
N ARG A 250 22.33 14.56 24.81
CA ARG A 250 23.39 13.62 25.23
C ARG A 250 22.91 12.18 25.10
N THR A 251 23.70 11.36 24.44
CA THR A 251 23.45 9.93 24.26
C THR A 251 24.04 9.13 25.43
N ALA A 252 23.34 8.09 25.87
CA ALA A 252 23.82 7.18 26.91
C ALA A 252 25.12 6.47 26.47
N PRO A 253 26.13 6.36 27.35
CA PRO A 253 27.41 5.76 27.00
C PRO A 253 27.32 4.24 26.84
N LYS A 254 28.37 3.63 26.30
CA LYS A 254 28.44 2.19 26.04
C LYS A 254 28.07 1.34 27.26
N GLY A 255 27.04 0.50 27.10
CA GLY A 255 26.43 -0.30 28.15
C GLY A 255 25.39 0.42 29.03
N GLY A 256 24.98 1.63 28.66
CA GLY A 256 23.86 2.38 29.23
C GLY A 256 24.13 3.13 30.54
N PHE A 257 23.14 3.92 30.96
CA PHE A 257 23.12 4.54 32.29
C PHE A 257 22.72 3.48 33.33
N LYS A 258 23.63 3.12 34.24
CA LYS A 258 23.45 1.99 35.17
C LYS A 258 23.05 2.44 36.56
N ALA A 259 22.25 1.61 37.24
CA ALA A 259 21.91 1.82 38.65
C ALA A 259 23.18 1.96 39.51
N GLY A 260 23.20 2.94 40.42
CA GLY A 260 24.33 3.22 41.30
C GLY A 260 25.60 3.72 40.57
N HIS A 261 25.45 4.29 39.38
CA HIS A 261 26.52 5.01 38.66
C HIS A 261 26.13 6.48 38.51
N VAL A 262 27.13 7.36 38.36
CA VAL A 262 26.95 8.80 38.19
C VAL A 262 27.58 9.26 36.89
N TYR A 263 26.85 10.05 36.12
CA TYR A 263 27.27 10.56 34.82
C TYR A 263 27.31 12.09 34.87
N THR A 264 28.49 12.68 34.70
CA THR A 264 28.68 14.14 34.83
C THR A 264 28.49 14.83 33.48
N LEU A 265 27.64 15.85 33.49
CA LEU A 265 27.28 16.72 32.37
C LEU A 265 27.56 18.16 32.80
N ASP A 266 28.79 18.63 32.58
CA ASP A 266 29.22 19.98 32.95
C ASP A 266 29.37 20.87 31.71
N THR A 267 28.35 21.71 31.50
CA THR A 267 28.23 22.64 30.36
C THR A 267 29.25 23.79 30.39
N GLY A 268 29.95 24.00 31.51
CA GLY A 268 30.98 25.02 31.67
C GLY A 268 32.41 24.51 31.46
N SER A 269 32.58 23.22 31.15
CA SER A 269 33.90 22.56 31.09
C SER A 269 34.66 22.83 29.79
N GLU A 270 35.99 22.68 29.82
CA GLU A 270 36.86 22.83 28.64
C GLU A 270 36.44 21.88 27.49
N LYS A 271 35.93 20.70 27.84
CA LYS A 271 35.38 19.69 26.92
C LYS A 271 34.21 20.20 26.08
N GLU A 272 33.41 21.11 26.61
CA GLU A 272 32.24 21.68 25.91
C GLU A 272 32.65 22.80 24.95
N LEU A 273 33.68 23.58 25.32
CA LEU A 273 34.32 24.52 24.40
C LEU A 273 34.99 23.80 23.23
N GLU A 274 35.62 22.64 23.47
CA GLU A 274 36.13 21.77 22.42
C GLU A 274 35.00 21.27 21.49
N GLU A 275 33.83 20.92 22.05
CA GLU A 275 32.68 20.41 21.29
C GLU A 275 32.03 21.48 20.41
N MET A 276 31.78 22.68 20.95
CA MET A 276 31.33 23.85 20.18
C MET A 276 32.28 24.17 19.00
N GLU A 277 33.59 24.06 19.23
CA GLU A 277 34.60 24.34 18.20
C GLU A 277 34.72 23.21 17.16
N LYS A 278 34.41 21.94 17.50
CA LYS A 278 34.21 20.88 16.50
C LYS A 278 32.99 21.16 15.62
N GLN A 279 31.85 21.50 16.22
CA GLN A 279 30.62 21.80 15.49
C GLN A 279 30.85 22.97 14.51
N LYS A 280 31.54 24.03 14.96
CA LYS A 280 31.93 25.14 14.07
C LYS A 280 32.83 24.68 12.91
N LYS A 281 33.79 23.78 13.16
CA LYS A 281 34.63 23.20 12.09
C LYS A 281 33.84 22.31 11.14
N ALA A 282 32.86 21.55 11.62
CA ALA A 282 31.99 20.73 10.78
C ALA A 282 31.10 21.59 9.85
N LEU A 283 30.56 22.71 10.34
CA LEU A 283 29.90 23.72 9.49
C LEU A 283 30.87 24.25 8.42
N ILE A 284 32.08 24.67 8.81
CA ILE A 284 33.09 25.17 7.86
C ILE A 284 33.48 24.10 6.83
N ALA A 285 33.56 22.82 7.23
CA ALA A 285 33.81 21.70 6.33
C ALA A 285 32.65 21.52 5.33
N LEU A 286 31.39 21.58 5.78
CA LEU A 286 30.20 21.53 4.92
C LEU A 286 30.20 22.66 3.89
N TYR A 287 30.49 23.89 4.34
CA TYR A 287 30.61 25.07 3.48
C TYR A 287 31.65 24.84 2.37
N HIS A 288 32.86 24.39 2.71
CA HIS A 288 33.90 24.15 1.71
C HIS A 288 33.64 22.92 0.82
N ALA A 289 33.04 21.86 1.36
CA ALA A 289 32.77 20.62 0.61
C ALA A 289 31.63 20.75 -0.39
N THR A 290 30.74 21.75 -0.22
CA THR A 290 29.54 21.96 -1.04
C THR A 290 29.48 23.34 -1.73
N HIS A 291 30.65 23.96 -1.95
CA HIS A 291 30.80 25.25 -2.66
C HIS A 291 29.99 26.41 -2.07
N GLY A 292 30.15 26.65 -0.77
CA GLY A 292 29.45 27.68 0.02
C GLY A 292 29.50 29.11 -0.52
N GLU A 293 30.51 29.44 -1.31
CA GLU A 293 30.59 30.70 -2.06
C GLU A 293 29.49 30.87 -3.13
N SER A 294 28.84 29.77 -3.53
CA SER A 294 27.82 29.68 -4.59
C SER A 294 26.41 29.34 -4.08
N TRP A 295 26.22 29.11 -2.77
CA TRP A 295 24.89 28.90 -2.19
C TRP A 295 23.98 30.13 -2.42
N VAL A 296 22.66 29.90 -2.47
CA VAL A 296 21.64 30.94 -2.65
C VAL A 296 21.70 31.97 -1.51
N ASN A 297 21.92 31.51 -0.29
CA ASN A 297 22.16 32.35 0.88
C ASN A 297 23.26 31.76 1.77
N ASN A 298 24.34 32.52 1.92
CA ASN A 298 25.49 32.22 2.76
C ASN A 298 25.77 33.36 3.77
N THR A 299 24.73 34.10 4.17
CA THR A 299 24.87 35.27 5.05
C THR A 299 25.59 34.91 6.35
N ASN A 300 26.61 35.71 6.69
CA ASN A 300 27.51 35.57 7.85
C ASN A 300 28.36 34.29 7.94
N TRP A 301 28.25 33.33 7.01
CA TRP A 301 29.12 32.16 6.99
C TRP A 301 30.60 32.56 6.86
N LEU A 302 31.48 31.82 7.55
CA LEU A 302 32.92 32.11 7.69
C LEU A 302 33.28 33.47 8.32
N SER A 303 32.32 34.19 8.91
CA SER A 303 32.58 35.46 9.61
C SER A 303 32.88 35.26 11.11
N ASP A 304 33.34 36.35 11.75
CA ASP A 304 33.52 36.42 13.21
C ASP A 304 32.20 36.56 14.00
N LYS A 305 31.03 36.51 13.33
CA LYS A 305 29.73 36.54 14.02
C LYS A 305 29.45 35.22 14.77
N PRO A 306 28.65 35.26 15.85
CA PRO A 306 28.11 34.06 16.49
C PRO A 306 27.45 33.13 15.47
N ILE A 307 27.53 31.81 15.69
CA ILE A 307 27.04 30.83 14.72
C ILE A 307 25.54 30.92 14.47
N TYR A 308 24.74 31.32 15.47
CA TYR A 308 23.30 31.52 15.32
C TYR A 308 22.92 32.74 14.45
N GLU A 309 23.87 33.62 14.14
CA GLU A 309 23.71 34.66 13.10
C GLU A 309 24.04 34.15 11.68
N TRP A 310 24.61 32.95 11.52
CA TRP A 310 24.88 32.36 10.21
C TRP A 310 23.57 31.82 9.64
N TYR A 311 23.29 32.11 8.38
CA TYR A 311 22.02 31.71 7.77
C TYR A 311 21.81 30.18 7.86
N GLY A 312 20.66 29.76 8.37
CA GLY A 312 20.30 28.36 8.53
C GLY A 312 20.81 27.70 9.82
N VAL A 313 21.78 28.30 10.51
CA VAL A 313 22.34 27.73 11.75
C VAL A 313 21.57 28.29 12.94
N ASN A 314 20.87 27.42 13.67
CA ASN A 314 19.97 27.77 14.78
C ASN A 314 18.83 28.75 14.42
N ASN A 315 18.63 29.07 13.14
CA ASN A 315 17.54 29.92 12.66
C ASN A 315 16.80 29.27 11.48
N ASN A 316 15.49 29.47 11.44
CA ASN A 316 14.62 29.14 10.31
C ASN A 316 13.57 30.25 10.16
N GLU A 317 12.57 30.08 9.27
CA GLU A 317 11.54 31.10 9.05
C GLU A 317 10.58 31.33 10.24
N TYR A 318 10.56 30.41 11.22
CA TYR A 318 9.64 30.43 12.37
C TYR A 318 10.30 30.88 13.68
N ARG A 319 11.57 30.51 13.92
CA ARG A 319 12.30 30.80 15.17
C ARG A 319 13.81 30.99 14.97
N THR A 320 14.45 31.62 15.94
CA THR A 320 15.91 31.72 16.08
C THR A 320 16.30 31.40 17.51
N ILE A 321 17.23 30.48 17.70
CA ILE A 321 17.72 30.04 19.01
C ILE A 321 19.13 30.60 19.20
N GLU A 322 19.33 31.49 20.17
CA GLU A 322 20.65 32.09 20.46
C GLU A 322 21.58 31.14 21.26
N SER A 323 21.70 29.89 20.80
CA SER A 323 22.58 28.88 21.41
C SER A 323 24.01 28.95 20.86
N PRO A 324 25.05 28.74 21.70
CA PRO A 324 26.43 28.57 21.25
C PRO A 324 26.71 27.19 20.62
N TYR A 325 25.79 26.23 20.74
CA TYR A 325 25.87 24.91 20.07
C TYR A 325 25.07 24.92 18.77
N VAL A 326 25.40 24.04 17.81
CA VAL A 326 24.56 23.79 16.64
C VAL A 326 23.41 22.87 17.04
N VAL A 327 22.24 23.46 17.25
CA VAL A 327 21.02 22.76 17.69
C VAL A 327 19.97 22.62 16.59
N MET A 328 20.05 23.45 15.54
CA MET A 328 19.24 23.33 14.33
C MET A 328 20.09 23.72 13.12
N LEU A 329 19.88 23.04 12.00
CA LEU A 329 20.51 23.37 10.71
C LEU A 329 19.46 23.29 9.61
N ASN A 330 18.99 24.42 9.11
CA ASN A 330 18.13 24.50 7.93
C ASN A 330 18.86 25.17 6.76
N LEU A 331 19.23 24.39 5.75
CA LEU A 331 19.79 24.82 4.46
C LEU A 331 19.02 24.16 3.30
N ASP A 332 17.73 23.89 3.48
CA ASP A 332 16.86 23.33 2.44
C ASP A 332 16.93 24.17 1.15
N ASN A 333 16.97 23.51 -0.01
CA ASN A 333 16.95 24.13 -1.34
C ASN A 333 17.99 25.27 -1.57
N ASN A 334 19.03 25.37 -0.74
CA ASN A 334 19.98 26.49 -0.70
C ASN A 334 21.12 26.37 -1.73
N GLY A 335 21.10 25.34 -2.58
CA GLY A 335 22.08 25.15 -3.65
C GLY A 335 23.42 24.56 -3.21
N LEU A 336 23.45 23.81 -2.10
CA LEU A 336 24.62 23.03 -1.69
C LEU A 336 24.96 22.01 -2.78
N TYR A 337 26.14 22.09 -3.39
CA TYR A 337 26.55 21.18 -4.47
C TYR A 337 27.93 20.59 -4.17
N GLY A 338 28.02 19.28 -3.96
CA GLY A 338 29.27 18.63 -3.57
C GLY A 338 29.06 17.30 -2.84
N GLN A 339 30.08 16.85 -2.10
CA GLN A 339 30.00 15.64 -1.29
C GLN A 339 29.81 16.00 0.19
N LEU A 340 29.08 15.17 0.93
CA LEU A 340 28.93 15.36 2.38
C LEU A 340 30.26 15.07 3.09
N PRO A 341 30.80 15.99 3.92
CA PRO A 341 32.07 15.77 4.62
C PRO A 341 31.89 14.82 5.82
N PRO A 342 32.91 14.00 6.17
CA PRO A 342 32.83 13.12 7.34
C PRO A 342 32.68 13.89 8.66
N GLU A 343 33.19 15.11 8.74
CA GLU A 343 33.04 16.01 9.90
C GLU A 343 31.57 16.35 10.20
N PHE A 344 30.64 16.17 9.25
CA PHE A 344 29.20 16.38 9.47
C PHE A 344 28.65 15.55 10.64
N ALA A 345 29.27 14.40 10.96
CA ALA A 345 28.93 13.57 12.10
C ALA A 345 29.04 14.32 13.45
N ASP A 346 29.95 15.30 13.57
CA ASP A 346 30.10 16.10 14.80
C ASP A 346 28.87 16.99 15.07
N LEU A 347 28.06 17.31 14.05
CA LEU A 347 26.81 18.07 14.21
C LEU A 347 25.65 17.19 14.73
N MET A 348 25.62 15.92 14.33
CA MET A 348 24.50 15.02 14.63
C MET A 348 24.30 14.79 16.13
N ASN A 349 25.34 14.93 16.95
CA ASN A 349 25.24 14.79 18.39
C ASN A 349 24.36 15.87 19.05
N SER A 350 24.45 17.12 18.59
CA SER A 350 23.83 18.28 19.25
C SER A 350 22.52 18.76 18.65
N LEU A 351 22.19 18.39 17.41
CA LEU A 351 20.95 18.78 16.74
C LEU A 351 19.70 18.29 17.49
N GLU A 352 18.67 19.13 17.59
CA GLU A 352 17.34 18.71 18.01
C GLU A 352 16.75 17.72 16.97
N ALA A 353 16.02 16.70 17.44
CA ALA A 353 15.41 15.71 16.55
C ALA A 353 14.46 16.41 15.55
N GLY A 354 14.54 16.04 14.27
CA GLY A 354 13.80 16.71 13.20
C GLY A 354 14.22 18.16 12.89
N SER A 355 15.25 18.71 13.55
CA SER A 355 15.77 20.07 13.31
C SER A 355 16.99 20.09 12.36
N LEU A 356 17.12 19.07 11.52
CA LEU A 356 18.01 19.08 10.36
C LEU A 356 17.17 19.12 9.09
N ASP A 357 17.39 20.14 8.27
CA ASP A 357 16.97 20.13 6.88
C ASP A 357 18.11 20.58 5.95
N ILE A 358 18.59 19.66 5.11
CA ILE A 358 19.50 19.92 3.99
C ILE A 358 18.95 19.32 2.69
N SER A 359 17.62 19.11 2.62
CA SER A 359 16.93 18.53 1.47
C SER A 359 16.90 19.46 0.25
N GLY A 360 16.53 18.93 -0.92
CA GLY A 360 16.41 19.70 -2.17
C GLY A 360 17.73 20.18 -2.79
N ASN A 361 18.86 19.87 -2.16
CA ASN A 361 20.19 20.30 -2.57
C ASN A 361 20.82 19.36 -3.62
N GLY A 362 22.00 19.75 -4.12
CA GLY A 362 22.80 18.99 -5.09
C GLY A 362 23.88 18.13 -4.45
N ILE A 363 23.67 17.55 -3.25
CA ILE A 363 24.68 16.71 -2.60
C ILE A 363 24.72 15.32 -3.26
N TYR A 364 25.93 14.82 -3.55
CA TYR A 364 26.13 13.58 -4.31
C TYR A 364 27.26 12.68 -3.78
N GLY A 365 27.26 11.43 -4.24
CA GLY A 365 28.29 10.44 -3.89
C GLY A 365 28.01 9.70 -2.58
N PRO A 366 28.99 8.96 -2.05
CA PRO A 366 28.80 8.11 -0.88
C PRO A 366 28.63 8.92 0.40
N VAL A 367 27.67 8.53 1.24
CA VAL A 367 27.59 9.02 2.62
C VAL A 367 28.81 8.51 3.41
N PRO A 368 29.59 9.39 4.07
CA PRO A 368 30.74 8.97 4.86
C PRO A 368 30.37 7.98 5.96
N ASP A 369 31.27 7.02 6.24
CA ASP A 369 31.04 6.00 7.27
C ASP A 369 30.79 6.62 8.66
N ALA A 370 31.45 7.74 8.98
CA ALA A 370 31.24 8.49 10.22
C ALA A 370 29.79 9.00 10.39
N VAL A 371 29.09 9.29 9.29
CA VAL A 371 27.72 9.80 9.28
C VAL A 371 26.71 8.65 9.32
N LYS A 372 26.85 7.65 8.44
CA LYS A 372 25.88 6.53 8.36
C LYS A 372 26.01 5.45 9.44
N GLN A 373 27.13 5.44 10.18
CA GLN A 373 27.31 4.62 11.38
C GLN A 373 27.12 5.42 12.67
N HIS A 374 26.67 6.67 12.59
CA HIS A 374 26.35 7.49 13.75
C HIS A 374 25.11 6.95 14.48
N SER A 375 25.04 7.06 15.81
CA SER A 375 23.86 6.60 16.59
C SER A 375 22.57 7.33 16.22
N GLU A 376 22.69 8.53 15.67
CA GLU A 376 21.59 9.39 15.22
C GLU A 376 21.30 9.26 13.73
N TRP A 377 21.83 8.23 13.05
CA TRP A 377 21.62 8.04 11.61
C TRP A 377 20.15 7.84 11.27
N ASP A 378 19.39 7.10 12.09
CA ASP A 378 17.96 6.89 11.84
C ASP A 378 17.14 8.19 12.02
N ASN A 379 17.59 9.10 12.89
CA ASN A 379 16.95 10.40 13.15
C ASN A 379 17.20 11.46 12.05
N PHE A 380 18.32 11.37 11.33
CA PHE A 380 18.76 12.43 10.41
C PHE A 380 19.06 11.97 8.98
N GLY A 381 19.45 10.70 8.80
CA GLY A 381 19.87 10.14 7.52
C GLY A 381 18.80 10.23 6.45
N TRP A 382 17.54 10.06 6.84
CA TRP A 382 16.38 10.24 5.97
C TRP A 382 16.29 11.63 5.35
N ASN A 383 16.64 12.71 6.07
CA ASN A 383 16.71 14.06 5.50
C ASN A 383 17.98 14.24 4.63
N ILE A 384 19.13 13.74 5.11
CA ILE A 384 20.42 13.83 4.42
C ILE A 384 20.34 13.28 2.99
N ILE A 385 19.61 12.17 2.76
CA ILE A 385 19.48 11.56 1.44
C ILE A 385 18.51 12.28 0.49
N GLN A 386 17.70 13.25 0.94
CA GLN A 386 16.65 13.88 0.12
C GLN A 386 17.19 14.95 -0.84
N GLN A 387 18.07 14.54 -1.73
CA GLN A 387 18.77 15.44 -2.66
C GLN A 387 18.01 15.57 -3.99
N ASN A 388 18.11 16.73 -4.63
CA ASN A 388 17.47 17.03 -5.92
C ASN A 388 18.37 16.59 -7.09
N PRO A 389 17.94 15.62 -7.92
CA PRO A 389 18.70 15.15 -9.09
C PRO A 389 19.01 16.23 -10.13
N TRP A 390 18.14 17.23 -10.28
CA TRP A 390 18.31 18.32 -11.26
C TRP A 390 19.45 19.27 -10.88
N ASN A 391 19.67 19.45 -9.57
CA ASN A 391 20.85 20.13 -9.03
C ASN A 391 22.11 19.23 -9.03
N GLY A 392 22.04 18.05 -9.66
CA GLY A 392 23.11 17.04 -9.67
C GLY A 392 23.20 16.23 -8.38
N GLY A 393 22.23 16.34 -7.48
CA GLY A 393 22.18 15.62 -6.22
C GLY A 393 21.83 14.15 -6.41
N ARG A 394 22.77 13.26 -6.11
CA ARG A 394 22.54 11.81 -6.12
C ARG A 394 23.47 11.12 -5.13
N ILE A 395 22.92 10.74 -3.98
CA ILE A 395 23.62 9.91 -3.01
C ILE A 395 23.85 8.51 -3.60
N ASP A 396 25.02 7.93 -3.33
CA ASP A 396 25.28 6.52 -3.57
C ASP A 396 24.61 5.70 -2.46
N MET A 397 23.52 5.02 -2.83
CA MET A 397 22.70 4.21 -1.91
C MET A 397 23.39 2.89 -1.49
N THR A 398 24.60 2.61 -1.98
CA THR A 398 25.37 1.41 -1.61
C THR A 398 25.70 1.40 -0.11
N ASN A 399 25.21 0.39 0.60
CA ASN A 399 25.33 0.23 2.05
C ASN A 399 24.66 1.35 2.87
N ILE A 400 23.59 1.96 2.37
CA ILE A 400 22.67 2.74 3.21
C ILE A 400 21.83 1.78 4.07
N ASN A 401 21.85 2.02 5.37
CA ASN A 401 21.21 1.19 6.40
C ASN A 401 19.99 1.86 7.04
N LEU A 402 19.36 2.80 6.34
CA LEU A 402 18.08 3.38 6.78
C LEU A 402 16.98 2.33 6.71
N ARG A 403 16.22 2.21 7.79
CA ARG A 403 15.09 1.30 7.91
C ARG A 403 13.83 2.09 8.20
N MET A 404 12.76 1.78 7.49
CA MET A 404 11.45 2.38 7.69
C MET A 404 10.82 1.83 8.98
N GLU A 405 10.17 2.68 9.77
CA GLU A 405 9.42 2.27 10.96
C GLU A 405 8.24 1.34 10.63
N ASN A 406 7.79 0.59 11.64
CA ASN A 406 6.88 -0.53 11.44
C ASN A 406 5.44 -0.20 11.87
N GLU A 407 4.81 0.67 11.10
CA GLU A 407 3.50 1.26 11.44
C GLU A 407 2.28 0.41 11.07
N GLU A 408 1.15 0.75 11.69
CA GLU A 408 -0.19 0.26 11.31
C GLU A 408 -0.72 1.08 10.12
N VAL A 409 -1.19 0.37 9.09
CA VAL A 409 -1.67 0.95 7.82
C VAL A 409 -3.05 0.42 7.47
N GLU A 410 -3.90 1.26 6.87
CA GLU A 410 -5.24 0.88 6.44
C GLU A 410 -5.31 0.74 4.92
N TYR A 411 -5.88 -0.38 4.43
CA TYR A 411 -6.13 -0.56 3.00
C TYR A 411 -7.14 0.45 2.45
N LEU A 412 -7.05 0.80 1.16
CA LEU A 412 -7.98 1.74 0.53
C LEU A 412 -9.43 1.26 0.63
N ASP A 413 -9.66 -0.03 0.39
CA ASP A 413 -10.92 -0.71 0.63
C ASP A 413 -11.08 -1.08 2.12
N LYS A 414 -12.02 -0.41 2.80
CA LYS A 414 -12.37 -0.66 4.22
C LYS A 414 -12.68 -2.13 4.54
N SER A 415 -13.09 -2.94 3.56
CA SER A 415 -13.40 -4.35 3.79
C SER A 415 -12.15 -5.23 4.02
N GLN A 416 -10.97 -4.74 3.65
CA GLN A 416 -9.68 -5.43 3.86
C GLN A 416 -9.07 -5.13 5.25
N GLY A 417 -9.55 -4.09 5.93
CA GLY A 417 -9.17 -3.74 7.30
C GLY A 417 -7.83 -3.00 7.44
N GLU A 418 -7.22 -3.15 8.61
CA GLU A 418 -5.91 -2.60 8.98
C GLU A 418 -4.88 -3.75 9.06
N THR A 419 -3.61 -3.42 8.82
CA THR A 419 -2.48 -4.36 8.90
C THR A 419 -1.21 -3.61 9.30
N ASN A 420 -0.11 -4.32 9.49
CA ASN A 420 1.18 -3.72 9.82
C ASN A 420 2.06 -3.68 8.55
N ILE A 421 2.78 -2.59 8.31
CA ILE A 421 3.47 -2.38 7.02
C ILE A 421 4.48 -3.49 6.69
N TYR A 422 5.21 -4.03 7.67
CA TYR A 422 6.11 -5.17 7.44
C TYR A 422 5.38 -6.45 7.02
N ASP A 423 4.09 -6.64 7.33
CA ASP A 423 3.30 -7.79 6.84
C ASP A 423 2.88 -7.63 5.37
N ILE A 424 3.00 -6.42 4.82
CA ILE A 424 2.95 -6.17 3.38
C ILE A 424 4.33 -6.44 2.77
N LEU A 425 5.39 -5.82 3.31
CA LEU A 425 6.73 -5.89 2.73
C LEU A 425 7.25 -7.32 2.59
N ARG A 426 7.12 -8.15 3.63
CA ARG A 426 7.62 -9.55 3.67
C ARG A 426 7.05 -10.48 2.59
N LYS A 427 6.05 -10.05 1.82
CA LYS A 427 5.49 -10.80 0.69
C LYS A 427 6.36 -10.70 -0.56
N ASN A 428 7.21 -9.67 -0.67
CA ASN A 428 7.97 -9.34 -1.88
C ASN A 428 9.39 -8.90 -1.53
N LYS A 429 10.38 -9.32 -2.34
CA LYS A 429 11.80 -8.97 -2.14
C LYS A 429 12.09 -7.48 -2.38
N VAL A 430 11.25 -6.83 -3.18
CA VAL A 430 11.32 -5.39 -3.47
C VAL A 430 9.90 -4.84 -3.47
N ASN A 431 9.69 -3.79 -2.69
CA ASN A 431 8.43 -3.10 -2.52
C ASN A 431 8.63 -1.64 -2.95
N HIS A 432 7.97 -1.22 -4.02
CA HIS A 432 8.01 0.15 -4.50
C HIS A 432 6.80 0.91 -3.93
N ILE A 433 7.07 1.74 -2.93
CA ILE A 433 6.09 2.64 -2.32
C ILE A 433 6.03 3.91 -3.17
N MET A 434 4.85 4.22 -3.69
CA MET A 434 4.58 5.39 -4.52
C MET A 434 3.51 6.24 -3.84
N ILE A 435 3.74 7.55 -3.76
CA ILE A 435 2.76 8.52 -3.28
C ILE A 435 1.91 8.96 -4.48
N ASP A 436 0.60 8.67 -4.42
CA ASP A 436 -0.38 8.79 -5.51
C ASP A 436 -0.23 7.75 -6.67
N THR A 437 -1.16 7.81 -7.61
CA THR A 437 -1.47 6.80 -8.63
C THR A 437 -0.33 6.63 -9.64
N PRO A 438 0.09 5.38 -9.95
CA PRO A 438 1.17 5.13 -10.88
C PRO A 438 0.78 5.49 -12.32
N SER A 439 1.77 5.98 -13.08
CA SER A 439 1.69 6.14 -14.53
C SER A 439 1.72 4.79 -15.26
N ASP A 440 1.40 4.82 -16.55
CA ASP A 440 1.54 3.68 -17.46
C ASP A 440 2.94 3.05 -17.41
N ALA A 441 3.99 3.86 -17.32
CA ALA A 441 5.37 3.35 -17.30
C ALA A 441 5.67 2.53 -16.04
N PHE A 442 5.27 3.02 -14.86
CA PHE A 442 5.40 2.27 -13.61
C PHE A 442 4.44 1.07 -13.52
N ALA A 443 3.28 1.17 -14.17
CA ALA A 443 2.34 0.07 -14.31
C ALA A 443 2.88 -1.07 -15.19
N ASN A 444 3.59 -0.75 -16.28
CA ASN A 444 4.31 -1.74 -17.08
C ASN A 444 5.48 -2.36 -16.30
N ILE A 445 6.26 -1.57 -15.55
CA ILE A 445 7.29 -2.11 -14.65
C ILE A 445 6.69 -3.10 -13.64
N HIS A 446 5.50 -2.81 -13.10
CA HIS A 446 4.80 -3.76 -12.23
C HIS A 446 4.51 -5.09 -12.92
N LEU A 447 3.89 -5.06 -14.11
CA LEU A 447 3.61 -6.27 -14.89
C LEU A 447 4.89 -7.03 -15.29
N SER A 448 6.00 -6.34 -15.52
CA SER A 448 7.31 -6.95 -15.82
C SER A 448 7.94 -7.72 -14.65
N TYR A 449 7.60 -7.39 -13.39
CA TYR A 449 8.31 -7.93 -12.21
C TYR A 449 7.42 -8.54 -11.13
N HIS A 450 6.09 -8.36 -11.15
CA HIS A 450 5.22 -8.75 -10.03
C HIS A 450 5.33 -10.24 -9.64
N ASN A 451 5.38 -11.16 -10.61
CA ASN A 451 5.56 -12.60 -10.36
C ASN A 451 6.96 -12.99 -9.85
N LYS A 452 7.94 -12.06 -9.87
CA LYS A 452 9.33 -12.27 -9.44
C LYS A 452 9.59 -11.82 -7.99
N GLY A 453 8.55 -11.35 -7.30
CA GLY A 453 8.63 -10.83 -5.94
C GLY A 453 8.87 -9.32 -5.89
N TYR A 454 8.23 -8.58 -6.82
CA TYR A 454 8.09 -7.13 -6.76
C TYR A 454 6.63 -6.78 -6.43
N ALA A 455 6.41 -5.76 -5.61
CA ALA A 455 5.09 -5.16 -5.46
C ALA A 455 5.14 -3.64 -5.57
N THR A 456 4.04 -3.08 -6.07
CA THR A 456 3.77 -1.65 -6.02
C THR A 456 2.74 -1.38 -4.93
N ILE A 457 3.10 -0.48 -4.02
CA ILE A 457 2.28 -0.05 -2.89
C ILE A 457 1.96 1.43 -3.13
N ILE A 458 0.68 1.73 -3.32
CA ILE A 458 0.17 3.07 -3.62
C ILE A 458 -0.37 3.65 -2.32
N ALA A 459 0.30 4.68 -1.81
CA ALA A 459 -0.13 5.43 -0.64
C ALA A 459 -0.93 6.67 -1.08
N HIS A 460 -2.20 6.72 -0.70
CA HIS A 460 -3.07 7.87 -0.95
C HIS A 460 -3.04 8.83 0.25
N GLN A 461 -3.03 10.14 0.01
CA GLN A 461 -2.98 11.19 1.04
C GLN A 461 -4.22 12.11 0.96
N ASP A 462 -4.69 12.61 2.10
CA ASP A 462 -5.86 13.48 2.22
C ASP A 462 -5.54 14.99 2.10
N TRP A 463 -4.25 15.34 2.08
CA TRP A 463 -3.76 16.73 2.19
C TRP A 463 -4.21 17.69 1.07
N MET A 464 -4.73 17.17 -0.06
CA MET A 464 -5.28 17.95 -1.17
C MET A 464 -6.82 18.04 -1.17
N GLY A 465 -7.48 17.55 -0.12
CA GLY A 465 -8.95 17.55 0.00
C GLY A 465 -9.64 16.43 -0.77
N ALA A 466 -8.89 15.47 -1.32
CA ALA A 466 -9.44 14.24 -1.89
C ALA A 466 -10.04 13.37 -0.78
N THR A 467 -11.26 12.87 -0.99
CA THR A 467 -11.89 11.93 -0.04
C THR A 467 -11.57 10.47 -0.40
N ARG A 468 -11.74 9.57 0.56
CA ARG A 468 -11.56 8.13 0.33
C ARG A 468 -12.55 7.59 -0.67
N GLU A 469 -13.80 8.05 -0.56
CA GLU A 469 -14.89 7.63 -1.40
C GLU A 469 -14.69 8.10 -2.86
N GLU A 470 -14.12 9.29 -3.09
CA GLU A 470 -13.65 9.72 -4.42
C GLU A 470 -12.47 8.88 -4.93
N THR A 471 -11.45 8.67 -4.09
CA THR A 471 -10.26 7.86 -4.45
C THR A 471 -10.62 6.41 -4.81
N ILE A 472 -11.56 5.80 -4.07
CA ILE A 472 -12.15 4.49 -4.41
C ILE A 472 -12.87 4.58 -5.75
N GLN A 473 -13.69 5.61 -5.95
CA GLN A 473 -14.49 5.80 -7.16
C GLN A 473 -13.61 5.97 -8.42
N ASP A 474 -12.50 6.70 -8.33
CA ASP A 474 -11.56 6.92 -9.45
C ASP A 474 -10.71 5.68 -9.76
N THR A 475 -10.36 4.90 -8.74
CA THR A 475 -9.48 3.72 -8.89
C THR A 475 -10.23 2.40 -9.10
N LYS A 476 -11.57 2.37 -8.92
CA LYS A 476 -12.39 1.14 -9.01
C LYS A 476 -12.25 0.37 -10.32
N ASP A 477 -12.01 1.07 -11.44
CA ASP A 477 -11.95 0.49 -12.79
C ASP A 477 -10.50 0.28 -13.28
N TYR A 478 -9.49 0.63 -12.47
CA TYR A 478 -8.07 0.46 -12.80
C TYR A 478 -7.74 -1.03 -13.05
N PRO A 479 -7.19 -1.44 -14.20
CA PRO A 479 -7.21 -2.84 -14.62
C PRO A 479 -6.21 -3.75 -13.90
N ILE A 480 -5.10 -3.20 -13.38
CA ILE A 480 -4.10 -3.97 -12.61
C ILE A 480 -4.56 -4.00 -11.14
N LYS A 481 -5.13 -5.13 -10.71
CA LYS A 481 -5.84 -5.28 -9.42
C LYS A 481 -4.99 -5.77 -8.25
N ASP A 482 -3.78 -6.22 -8.52
CA ASP A 482 -2.82 -6.77 -7.56
C ASP A 482 -1.83 -5.73 -6.99
N MET A 483 -1.85 -4.50 -7.51
CA MET A 483 -1.24 -3.35 -6.85
C MET A 483 -1.92 -3.07 -5.50
N ILE A 484 -1.13 -2.90 -4.45
CA ILE A 484 -1.62 -2.67 -3.09
C ILE A 484 -1.96 -1.20 -2.95
N ARG A 485 -3.14 -0.87 -2.40
CA ARG A 485 -3.60 0.51 -2.20
C ARG A 485 -3.92 0.76 -0.73
N LEU A 486 -3.36 1.81 -0.15
CA LEU A 486 -3.53 2.21 1.25
C LEU A 486 -4.22 3.57 1.34
N TRP A 487 -5.16 3.73 2.28
CA TRP A 487 -5.87 5.01 2.52
C TRP A 487 -5.26 5.82 3.65
N LYS A 488 -5.19 5.23 4.85
CA LYS A 488 -4.51 5.82 6.00
C LYS A 488 -3.01 5.64 5.76
N SER A 489 -2.45 6.51 4.93
CA SER A 489 -1.02 6.60 4.71
C SER A 489 -0.36 7.19 5.96
N LEU A 490 0.82 6.72 6.38
CA LEU A 490 2.16 7.20 5.98
C LEU A 490 2.34 8.75 6.02
N GLY A 491 1.39 9.50 6.57
CA GLY A 491 1.12 10.90 6.16
C GLY A 491 0.82 11.89 7.27
N ASP A 492 0.96 11.52 8.55
CA ASP A 492 1.11 12.48 9.66
C ASP A 492 2.59 12.89 9.90
N GLY A 493 3.50 12.36 9.07
CA GLY A 493 4.95 12.53 9.19
C GLY A 493 5.68 11.36 9.85
N SER A 494 4.95 10.35 10.36
CA SER A 494 5.51 9.26 11.18
C SER A 494 6.42 8.26 10.48
N LEU A 495 6.30 8.01 9.17
CA LEU A 495 7.19 7.07 8.49
C LEU A 495 8.55 7.70 8.16
N SER A 496 9.31 8.04 9.20
CA SER A 496 10.75 8.30 9.13
C SER A 496 11.15 9.23 7.95
N GLY A 497 10.39 10.30 7.70
CA GLY A 497 10.68 11.26 6.61
C GLY A 497 10.20 10.88 5.19
N LEU A 498 9.42 9.80 5.00
CA LEU A 498 8.78 9.42 3.73
C LEU A 498 7.60 10.34 3.36
N SER A 499 7.89 11.59 2.97
CA SER A 499 6.89 12.59 2.59
C SER A 499 7.18 13.25 1.24
N GLY A 500 6.21 14.02 0.72
CA GLY A 500 6.33 14.78 -0.53
C GLY A 500 5.60 14.14 -1.73
N MET A 501 4.76 14.93 -2.42
CA MET A 501 3.94 14.44 -3.54
C MET A 501 4.80 14.01 -4.73
N GLY A 502 4.57 12.78 -5.21
CA GLY A 502 5.29 12.17 -6.34
C GLY A 502 6.61 11.50 -5.99
N ASN A 503 7.10 11.62 -4.74
CA ASN A 503 8.27 10.87 -4.28
C ASN A 503 7.96 9.37 -4.24
N SER A 504 8.98 8.55 -4.54
CA SER A 504 8.84 7.10 -4.46
C SER A 504 10.09 6.41 -3.90
N PHE A 505 9.88 5.23 -3.33
CA PHE A 505 10.86 4.53 -2.50
C PHE A 505 10.87 3.04 -2.80
N LEU A 506 12.04 2.46 -3.02
CA LEU A 506 12.22 1.02 -3.10
C LEU A 506 12.69 0.52 -1.73
N ILE A 507 11.91 -0.39 -1.13
CA ILE A 507 12.16 -0.97 0.20
C ILE A 507 12.28 -2.50 0.04
N ASP A 508 13.13 -3.16 0.81
CA ASP A 508 13.23 -4.63 0.82
C ASP A 508 12.14 -5.32 1.68
N ASP A 509 12.26 -6.63 1.89
CA ASP A 509 11.35 -7.45 2.72
C ASP A 509 11.57 -7.30 4.23
N GLU A 510 12.69 -6.70 4.65
CA GLU A 510 12.99 -6.39 6.06
C GLU A 510 12.68 -4.93 6.43
N GLY A 511 12.45 -4.05 5.47
CA GLY A 511 12.13 -2.63 5.67
C GLY A 511 13.29 -1.67 5.42
N TYR A 512 14.43 -2.13 4.88
CA TYR A 512 15.54 -1.25 4.54
C TYR A 512 15.35 -0.56 3.20
N LEU A 513 15.83 0.67 3.11
CA LEU A 513 15.81 1.48 1.91
C LEU A 513 16.82 0.94 0.87
N ILE A 514 16.32 0.71 -0.35
CA ILE A 514 17.11 0.32 -1.53
C ILE A 514 17.47 1.56 -2.37
N GLU A 515 16.48 2.43 -2.63
CA GLU A 515 16.61 3.63 -3.47
C GLU A 515 15.49 4.63 -3.14
N MET A 516 15.79 5.93 -3.24
CA MET A 516 14.85 7.02 -3.04
C MET A 516 14.81 7.93 -4.27
N LEU A 517 13.61 8.17 -4.78
CA LEU A 517 13.37 8.94 -6.00
C LEU A 517 12.58 10.20 -5.67
N ASN A 518 13.28 11.33 -5.55
CA ASN A 518 12.66 12.64 -5.38
C ASN A 518 12.08 13.16 -6.70
N LYS A 519 10.80 13.57 -6.68
CA LYS A 519 10.11 14.06 -7.87
C LYS A 519 10.50 15.48 -8.20
N ASP A 520 11.20 15.63 -9.32
CA ASP A 520 11.34 16.88 -10.04
C ASP A 520 10.37 16.85 -11.24
N TRP A 521 9.60 17.93 -11.41
CA TRP A 521 8.60 18.07 -12.47
C TRP A 521 9.21 18.49 -13.82
N GLY A 522 10.47 18.94 -13.83
CA GLY A 522 11.26 19.21 -15.04
C GLY A 522 12.02 17.98 -15.56
N ALA A 523 12.18 16.93 -14.76
CA ALA A 523 12.80 15.68 -15.17
C ALA A 523 11.83 14.80 -15.97
N PRO A 524 12.25 14.17 -17.09
CA PRO A 524 11.41 13.23 -17.83
C PRO A 524 11.14 11.99 -16.98
N GLU A 525 9.95 11.41 -17.10
CA GLU A 525 9.57 10.21 -16.33
C GLU A 525 10.56 9.05 -16.54
N SER A 526 11.10 8.91 -17.76
CA SER A 526 12.08 7.88 -18.11
C SER A 526 13.31 7.87 -17.17
N TYR A 527 13.73 9.04 -16.67
CA TYR A 527 14.83 9.15 -15.72
C TYR A 527 14.60 8.29 -14.46
N TYR A 528 13.36 8.25 -13.97
CA TYR A 528 12.98 7.49 -12.78
C TYR A 528 12.76 6.02 -13.11
N THR A 529 12.07 5.73 -14.21
CA THR A 529 11.75 4.35 -14.61
C THR A 529 13.01 3.55 -14.96
N ASP A 530 13.99 4.18 -15.62
CA ASP A 530 15.27 3.53 -15.97
C ASP A 530 16.07 3.15 -14.70
N ILE A 531 16.00 3.96 -13.63
CA ILE A 531 16.64 3.66 -12.35
C ILE A 531 15.92 2.49 -11.67
N VAL A 532 14.59 2.52 -11.59
CA VAL A 532 13.77 1.43 -11.01
C VAL A 532 14.02 0.12 -11.76
N ASP A 533 13.89 0.12 -13.08
CA ASP A 533 14.10 -1.06 -13.93
C ASP A 533 15.52 -1.63 -13.76
N SER A 534 16.56 -0.78 -13.77
CA SER A 534 17.94 -1.24 -13.54
C SER A 534 18.15 -1.88 -12.16
N ILE A 535 17.45 -1.42 -11.12
CA ILE A 535 17.53 -2.00 -9.77
C ILE A 535 16.76 -3.31 -9.70
N LEU A 536 15.57 -3.38 -10.31
CA LEU A 536 14.76 -4.59 -10.39
C LEU A 536 15.47 -5.67 -11.22
N TYR A 537 16.07 -5.32 -12.35
CA TYR A 537 16.92 -6.20 -13.14
C TYR A 537 18.05 -6.80 -12.31
N ALA A 538 18.79 -5.96 -11.56
CA ALA A 538 19.90 -6.41 -10.72
C ALA A 538 19.49 -7.32 -9.55
N ARG A 539 18.26 -7.14 -9.00
CA ARG A 539 17.77 -7.89 -7.83
C ARG A 539 16.90 -9.11 -8.18
N LEU A 540 16.16 -9.06 -9.29
CA LEU A 540 15.11 -10.02 -9.66
C LEU A 540 15.39 -10.73 -11.00
N GLY A 541 16.34 -10.24 -11.81
CA GLY A 541 16.72 -10.78 -13.12
C GLY A 541 16.01 -10.09 -14.29
N GLU A 542 16.11 -10.67 -15.50
CA GLU A 542 15.38 -10.23 -16.70
C GLU A 542 13.89 -9.94 -16.40
N PRO A 543 13.22 -8.97 -17.06
CA PRO A 543 11.77 -8.74 -16.93
C PRO A 543 10.92 -9.91 -17.50
N GLU A 544 9.62 -9.93 -17.21
CA GLU A 544 8.63 -10.80 -17.88
C GLU A 544 7.97 -10.07 -19.05
N GLU A 545 7.73 -10.79 -20.16
CA GLU A 545 6.98 -10.24 -21.29
C GLU A 545 5.48 -10.16 -20.95
N HIS A 546 4.88 -8.99 -21.18
CA HIS A 546 3.44 -8.76 -21.10
C HIS A 546 3.00 -7.80 -22.21
N PRO A 547 1.70 -7.78 -22.59
CA PRO A 547 1.17 -6.70 -23.42
C PRO A 547 1.39 -5.34 -22.74
N ILE A 548 1.81 -4.33 -23.51
CA ILE A 548 2.01 -2.97 -22.99
C ILE A 548 0.66 -2.44 -22.51
N PHE A 549 0.58 -2.11 -21.22
CA PHE A 549 -0.51 -1.37 -20.63
C PHE A 549 -0.35 0.12 -20.96
N SER A 550 -1.43 0.77 -21.38
CA SER A 550 -1.47 2.22 -21.61
C SER A 550 -2.86 2.76 -21.30
N THR A 551 -2.91 3.94 -20.69
CA THR A 551 -4.11 4.78 -20.54
C THR A 551 -4.25 5.75 -21.71
N GLU A 552 -3.17 6.04 -22.46
CA GLU A 552 -3.28 6.71 -23.76
C GLU A 552 -3.81 5.76 -24.85
N TYR A 553 -4.69 6.27 -25.71
CA TYR A 553 -5.32 5.51 -26.78
C TYR A 553 -4.31 5.07 -27.86
N TYR A 554 -4.05 3.75 -27.95
CA TYR A 554 -3.21 3.20 -29.01
C TYR A 554 -3.78 3.57 -30.39
N THR A 555 -2.91 4.12 -31.24
CA THR A 555 -3.23 4.49 -32.62
C THR A 555 -2.42 3.64 -33.60
N SER A 556 -3.08 2.96 -34.53
CA SER A 556 -2.45 2.14 -35.57
C SER A 556 -1.49 2.97 -36.43
N THR A 557 -0.33 2.39 -36.71
CA THR A 557 0.72 2.98 -37.57
C THR A 557 1.08 2.11 -38.77
N ASP A 558 0.88 0.79 -38.69
CA ASP A 558 1.11 -0.16 -39.79
C ASP A 558 -0.19 -0.68 -40.42
N TYR A 559 -0.54 -0.12 -41.57
CA TYR A 559 -1.69 -0.57 -42.37
C TYR A 559 -1.31 -1.65 -43.42
N SER A 560 -0.10 -2.24 -43.36
CA SER A 560 0.41 -3.18 -44.38
C SER A 560 -0.45 -4.44 -44.57
N ARG A 561 -1.15 -4.86 -43.51
CA ARG A 561 -2.06 -6.03 -43.52
C ARG A 561 -3.52 -5.67 -43.78
N ASP A 562 -3.85 -4.41 -44.02
CA ASP A 562 -5.23 -3.98 -44.23
C ASP A 562 -5.84 -4.61 -45.49
N GLY A 563 -6.88 -5.41 -45.30
CA GLY A 563 -7.53 -6.17 -46.36
C GLY A 563 -6.92 -7.52 -46.70
N GLU A 564 -5.96 -8.00 -45.92
CA GLU A 564 -5.50 -9.39 -46.04
C GLU A 564 -6.70 -10.35 -45.88
N VAL A 565 -6.84 -11.29 -46.81
CA VAL A 565 -7.92 -12.28 -46.82
C VAL A 565 -7.41 -13.59 -46.22
N VAL A 566 -8.02 -14.00 -45.11
CA VAL A 566 -7.78 -15.26 -44.42
C VAL A 566 -8.92 -16.22 -44.72
N THR A 567 -8.62 -17.39 -45.29
CA THR A 567 -9.63 -18.44 -45.49
C THR A 567 -9.74 -19.28 -44.21
N LEU A 568 -10.86 -19.14 -43.48
CA LEU A 568 -11.13 -19.89 -42.26
C LEU A 568 -11.67 -21.30 -42.55
N GLN A 569 -12.42 -21.45 -43.64
CA GLN A 569 -13.01 -22.72 -44.07
C GLN A 569 -13.24 -22.74 -45.59
N THR A 570 -13.16 -23.92 -46.21
CA THR A 570 -13.59 -24.15 -47.59
C THR A 570 -14.67 -25.23 -47.61
N ALA A 571 -15.68 -25.06 -48.46
CA ALA A 571 -16.74 -26.06 -48.63
C ALA A 571 -16.20 -27.36 -49.23
N SER A 572 -16.74 -28.49 -48.78
CA SER A 572 -16.50 -29.81 -49.36
C SER A 572 -17.73 -30.40 -50.07
N VAL A 573 -18.87 -29.70 -50.03
CA VAL A 573 -20.14 -30.12 -50.68
C VAL A 573 -20.80 -28.93 -51.39
N GLY A 574 -21.32 -29.18 -52.60
CA GLY A 574 -21.97 -28.18 -53.44
C GLY A 574 -21.00 -27.15 -54.02
N LYS A 575 -21.52 -25.97 -54.39
CA LYS A 575 -20.76 -24.88 -55.03
C LYS A 575 -19.87 -24.08 -54.08
N GLY A 576 -20.06 -24.24 -52.77
CA GLY A 576 -19.54 -23.34 -51.76
C GLY A 576 -20.41 -22.09 -51.60
N ILE A 577 -20.93 -21.89 -50.40
CA ILE A 577 -21.65 -20.69 -49.99
C ILE A 577 -20.65 -19.76 -49.32
N ASP A 578 -20.37 -18.59 -49.90
CA ASP A 578 -19.43 -17.63 -49.32
C ASP A 578 -20.07 -16.90 -48.13
N LEU A 579 -19.41 -16.94 -46.97
CA LEU A 579 -19.73 -16.19 -45.76
C LEU A 579 -18.49 -15.37 -45.35
N VAL A 580 -18.68 -14.07 -45.09
CA VAL A 580 -17.57 -13.15 -44.81
C VAL A 580 -17.66 -12.58 -43.41
N PHE A 581 -16.60 -12.76 -42.63
CA PHE A 581 -16.36 -12.06 -41.37
C PHE A 581 -15.34 -10.93 -41.57
N MET A 582 -15.52 -9.87 -40.79
CA MET A 582 -14.58 -8.76 -40.60
C MET A 582 -14.90 -8.10 -39.26
N GLY A 583 -14.09 -7.13 -38.84
CA GLY A 583 -14.35 -6.38 -37.63
C GLY A 583 -13.96 -4.91 -37.73
N ASP A 584 -14.32 -4.17 -36.70
CA ASP A 584 -14.01 -2.75 -36.50
C ASP A 584 -13.47 -2.56 -35.09
N ALA A 585 -12.76 -1.46 -34.84
CA ALA A 585 -12.01 -1.21 -33.60
C ALA A 585 -10.93 -2.27 -33.27
N TYR A 586 -10.42 -2.94 -34.31
CA TYR A 586 -9.18 -3.74 -34.24
C TYR A 586 -8.02 -2.92 -34.82
N VAL A 587 -6.90 -2.90 -34.11
CA VAL A 587 -5.71 -2.11 -34.46
C VAL A 587 -4.65 -2.99 -35.14
N ASP A 588 -3.62 -2.36 -35.72
CA ASP A 588 -2.57 -3.06 -36.49
C ASP A 588 -1.90 -4.24 -35.74
N ARG A 589 -1.64 -4.08 -34.43
CA ARG A 589 -1.10 -5.13 -33.55
C ARG A 589 -2.01 -6.36 -33.38
N ASP A 590 -3.32 -6.25 -33.63
CA ASP A 590 -4.25 -7.39 -33.59
C ASP A 590 -4.13 -8.30 -34.82
N MET A 591 -3.45 -7.83 -35.87
CA MET A 591 -3.45 -8.41 -37.20
C MET A 591 -2.42 -9.53 -37.40
N GLU A 592 -1.71 -9.95 -36.35
CA GLU A 592 -0.79 -11.08 -36.43
C GLU A 592 -1.48 -12.38 -36.89
N THR A 593 -0.70 -13.30 -37.47
CA THR A 593 -1.24 -14.59 -37.92
C THR A 593 -1.44 -15.50 -36.72
N GLY A 594 -2.68 -15.96 -36.51
CA GLY A 594 -3.12 -16.54 -35.24
C GLY A 594 -3.35 -15.52 -34.12
N GLY A 595 -3.21 -14.21 -34.39
CA GLY A 595 -3.42 -13.13 -33.43
C GLY A 595 -4.89 -12.91 -33.07
N LYS A 596 -5.15 -11.81 -32.35
CA LYS A 596 -6.49 -11.48 -31.83
C LYS A 596 -7.55 -11.40 -32.95
N TYR A 597 -7.27 -10.73 -34.06
CA TYR A 597 -8.24 -10.60 -35.15
C TYR A 597 -8.67 -11.95 -35.73
N GLU A 598 -7.71 -12.80 -36.08
CA GLU A 598 -7.97 -14.12 -36.66
C GLU A 598 -8.68 -15.04 -35.66
N THR A 599 -8.33 -14.94 -34.37
CA THR A 599 -8.98 -15.69 -33.27
C THR A 599 -10.44 -15.27 -33.10
N ASP A 600 -10.74 -13.98 -33.06
CA ASP A 600 -12.10 -13.47 -32.88
C ASP A 600 -12.99 -13.78 -34.09
N MET A 601 -12.48 -13.63 -35.32
CA MET A 601 -13.25 -14.01 -36.52
C MET A 601 -13.51 -15.52 -36.57
N LYS A 602 -12.57 -16.34 -36.10
CA LYS A 602 -12.76 -17.79 -35.97
C LYS A 602 -13.82 -18.13 -34.92
N GLN A 603 -13.78 -17.50 -33.74
CA GLN A 603 -14.80 -17.69 -32.71
C GLN A 603 -16.19 -17.24 -33.19
N SER A 604 -16.25 -16.16 -33.97
CA SER A 604 -17.47 -15.67 -34.62
C SER A 604 -18.05 -16.66 -35.63
N MET A 605 -17.19 -17.31 -36.42
CA MET A 605 -17.58 -18.45 -37.27
C MET A 605 -18.12 -19.62 -36.44
N GLU A 606 -17.48 -20.00 -35.32
CA GLU A 606 -17.98 -21.10 -34.48
C GLU A 606 -19.35 -20.80 -33.87
N TYR A 607 -19.66 -19.54 -33.50
CA TYR A 607 -21.00 -19.15 -33.08
C TYR A 607 -22.05 -19.36 -34.19
N PHE A 608 -21.77 -18.91 -35.42
CA PHE A 608 -22.68 -19.08 -36.56
C PHE A 608 -23.02 -20.56 -36.83
N PHE A 609 -22.04 -21.46 -36.71
CA PHE A 609 -22.22 -22.91 -36.92
C PHE A 609 -22.56 -23.71 -35.65
N SER A 610 -22.83 -23.05 -34.52
CA SER A 610 -23.07 -23.73 -33.24
C SER A 610 -24.41 -24.48 -33.17
N ILE A 611 -25.44 -24.00 -33.89
CA ILE A 611 -26.80 -24.54 -33.88
C ILE A 611 -27.28 -25.00 -35.26
N GLU A 612 -28.33 -25.82 -35.26
CA GLU A 612 -28.99 -26.31 -36.47
C GLU A 612 -29.86 -25.22 -37.13
N PRO A 613 -29.95 -25.16 -38.48
CA PRO A 613 -29.33 -26.08 -39.46
C PRO A 613 -27.87 -25.81 -39.84
N TYR A 614 -27.30 -24.68 -39.46
CA TYR A 614 -25.94 -24.31 -39.87
C TYR A 614 -24.91 -25.37 -39.49
N LYS A 615 -25.03 -25.94 -38.29
CA LYS A 615 -24.19 -27.03 -37.78
C LYS A 615 -24.12 -28.24 -38.72
N SER A 616 -25.25 -28.84 -39.10
CA SER A 616 -25.26 -30.02 -40.00
C SER A 616 -24.82 -29.70 -41.43
N PHE A 617 -25.03 -28.46 -41.89
CA PHE A 617 -24.69 -28.04 -43.26
C PHE A 617 -23.41 -27.22 -43.39
N ARG A 618 -22.60 -27.14 -42.32
CA ARG A 618 -21.34 -26.37 -42.27
C ARG A 618 -20.39 -26.67 -43.43
N ASN A 619 -20.35 -27.93 -43.88
CA ASN A 619 -19.53 -28.40 -45.00
C ASN A 619 -19.88 -27.79 -46.38
N ARG A 620 -20.98 -27.04 -46.49
CA ARG A 620 -21.41 -26.33 -47.70
C ARG A 620 -20.90 -24.89 -47.80
N PHE A 621 -20.21 -24.37 -46.77
CA PHE A 621 -19.78 -22.97 -46.69
C PHE A 621 -18.27 -22.78 -46.92
N ASN A 622 -17.92 -21.80 -47.73
CA ASN A 622 -16.62 -21.14 -47.71
C ASN A 622 -16.70 -20.00 -46.68
N VAL A 623 -15.74 -19.90 -45.79
CA VAL A 623 -15.73 -18.85 -44.76
C VAL A 623 -14.43 -18.08 -44.82
N TYR A 624 -14.54 -16.77 -44.94
CA TYR A 624 -13.41 -15.85 -45.04
C TYR A 624 -13.44 -14.88 -43.87
N ALA A 625 -12.27 -14.51 -43.36
CA ALA A 625 -12.06 -13.29 -42.61
C ALA A 625 -11.29 -12.32 -43.49
N VAL A 626 -11.74 -11.07 -43.62
CA VAL A 626 -10.95 -10.00 -44.26
C VAL A 626 -10.45 -9.08 -43.15
N LYS A 627 -9.15 -8.82 -43.07
CA LYS A 627 -8.57 -7.91 -42.08
C LYS A 627 -8.96 -6.47 -42.37
N VAL A 628 -9.28 -5.73 -41.32
CA VAL A 628 -9.69 -4.32 -41.37
C VAL A 628 -8.99 -3.63 -40.21
N ILE A 629 -8.16 -2.65 -40.51
CA ILE A 629 -7.37 -1.94 -39.50
C ILE A 629 -8.03 -0.60 -39.20
N SER A 630 -8.42 -0.41 -37.94
CA SER A 630 -8.93 0.85 -37.38
C SER A 630 -7.78 1.72 -36.89
N GLY A 631 -7.97 3.03 -36.90
CA GLY A 631 -7.03 3.97 -36.30
C GLY A 631 -6.92 3.78 -34.79
N THR A 632 -8.02 3.63 -34.07
CA THR A 632 -8.01 3.36 -32.61
C THR A 632 -8.92 2.18 -32.22
N GLU A 633 -8.65 1.57 -31.06
CA GLU A 633 -9.39 0.42 -30.49
C GLU A 633 -10.44 0.80 -29.43
N TYR A 634 -10.68 2.11 -29.23
CA TYR A 634 -11.42 2.63 -28.06
C TYR A 634 -12.60 3.53 -28.42
N ILE A 635 -13.62 3.51 -27.55
CA ILE A 635 -14.65 4.55 -27.47
C ILE A 635 -14.18 5.62 -26.47
N SER A 636 -14.25 6.88 -26.87
CA SER A 636 -14.01 8.05 -26.02
C SER A 636 -15.20 9.00 -26.11
N ASP A 637 -15.55 9.66 -25.00
CA ASP A 637 -16.46 10.80 -24.96
C ASP A 637 -15.78 12.09 -25.46
N GLN A 638 -14.44 12.10 -25.51
CA GLN A 638 -13.65 13.17 -26.10
C GLN A 638 -13.71 13.09 -27.63
N SER A 639 -14.60 13.89 -28.21
CA SER A 639 -14.84 13.99 -29.65
C SER A 639 -13.61 14.47 -30.42
N GLY A 640 -12.73 13.53 -30.77
CA GLY A 640 -11.46 13.78 -31.47
C GLY A 640 -10.55 12.55 -31.60
N HIS A 641 -10.70 11.54 -30.75
CA HIS A 641 -9.79 10.37 -30.67
C HIS A 641 -10.38 9.03 -31.14
N MET A 642 -11.58 9.05 -31.73
CA MET A 642 -12.24 7.87 -32.28
C MET A 642 -11.99 7.81 -33.80
N ASP A 643 -11.11 6.90 -34.24
CA ASP A 643 -10.82 6.66 -35.66
C ASP A 643 -11.13 5.19 -36.01
N LEU A 644 -12.42 4.91 -36.19
CA LEU A 644 -12.92 3.60 -36.57
C LEU A 644 -12.98 3.46 -38.09
N ARG A 645 -12.74 2.23 -38.58
CA ARG A 645 -12.60 2.00 -40.02
C ARG A 645 -13.92 1.75 -40.71
N ILE A 646 -14.86 1.07 -40.07
CA ILE A 646 -16.14 0.69 -40.68
C ILE A 646 -17.28 1.60 -40.22
N GLY A 647 -17.32 2.01 -38.96
CA GLY A 647 -18.46 2.72 -38.39
C GLY A 647 -18.09 3.91 -37.52
N MET A 648 -19.05 4.31 -36.68
CA MET A 648 -18.88 5.28 -35.62
C MET A 648 -19.86 4.99 -34.49
N PHE A 649 -19.56 5.43 -33.28
CA PHE A 649 -20.53 5.44 -32.19
C PHE A 649 -21.26 6.79 -32.12
N MET A 650 -22.59 6.75 -32.09
CA MET A 650 -23.44 7.92 -31.84
C MET A 650 -24.13 7.76 -30.50
N GLY A 651 -23.52 8.30 -29.44
CA GLY A 651 -23.89 7.96 -28.07
C GLY A 651 -23.56 6.50 -27.79
N ASN A 652 -24.55 5.72 -27.35
CA ASN A 652 -24.38 4.29 -27.03
C ASN A 652 -24.55 3.35 -28.24
N ASP A 653 -24.91 3.89 -29.41
CA ASP A 653 -25.26 3.11 -30.60
C ASP A 653 -24.10 3.05 -31.60
N TYR A 654 -23.69 1.83 -32.01
CA TYR A 654 -22.82 1.65 -33.17
C TYR A 654 -23.61 1.83 -34.47
N ILE A 655 -23.01 2.55 -35.43
CA ILE A 655 -23.53 2.73 -36.79
C ILE A 655 -22.40 2.38 -37.77
N GLY A 656 -22.52 1.21 -38.42
CA GLY A 656 -21.58 0.73 -39.42
C GLY A 656 -21.89 1.22 -40.84
N ASN A 657 -20.87 1.26 -41.70
CA ASN A 657 -20.96 1.63 -43.10
C ASN A 657 -20.79 0.43 -44.03
N ASP A 658 -21.90 -0.12 -44.50
CA ASP A 658 -21.96 -1.23 -45.46
C ASP A 658 -21.04 -1.06 -46.67
N ASN A 659 -20.85 0.18 -47.17
CA ASN A 659 -20.01 0.40 -48.35
C ASN A 659 -18.55 -0.01 -48.11
N ILE A 660 -18.08 0.17 -46.87
CA ILE A 660 -16.75 -0.25 -46.45
C ILE A 660 -16.74 -1.77 -46.29
N CYS A 661 -17.77 -2.38 -45.69
CA CYS A 661 -17.90 -3.83 -45.65
C CYS A 661 -17.86 -4.47 -47.06
N PHE A 662 -18.59 -3.93 -48.04
CA PHE A 662 -18.53 -4.39 -49.43
C PHE A 662 -17.17 -4.14 -50.10
N GLU A 663 -16.49 -3.03 -49.78
CA GLU A 663 -15.12 -2.75 -50.26
C GLU A 663 -14.13 -3.82 -49.76
N TYR A 664 -14.13 -4.13 -48.47
CA TYR A 664 -13.25 -5.18 -47.92
C TYR A 664 -13.63 -6.57 -48.40
N ALA A 665 -14.92 -6.92 -48.43
CA ALA A 665 -15.36 -8.19 -48.99
C ALA A 665 -14.95 -8.33 -50.47
N SER A 666 -14.88 -7.24 -51.25
CA SER A 666 -14.42 -7.28 -52.65
C SER A 666 -12.95 -7.70 -52.84
N LYS A 667 -12.14 -7.69 -51.76
CA LYS A 667 -10.76 -8.20 -51.77
C LYS A 667 -10.71 -9.74 -51.88
N ILE A 668 -11.83 -10.45 -51.61
CA ILE A 668 -11.94 -11.91 -51.75
C ILE A 668 -12.06 -12.29 -53.25
N PRO A 669 -11.18 -13.15 -53.79
CA PRO A 669 -11.23 -13.52 -55.21
C PRO A 669 -12.54 -14.23 -55.61
N ASN A 670 -13.18 -13.74 -56.67
CA ASN A 670 -14.39 -14.32 -57.30
C ASN A 670 -15.68 -14.32 -56.45
N ILE A 671 -15.72 -13.64 -55.29
CA ILE A 671 -16.91 -13.58 -54.44
C ILE A 671 -18.11 -12.91 -55.16
N ASN A 672 -19.30 -13.47 -54.97
CA ASN A 672 -20.54 -12.85 -55.45
C ASN A 672 -21.13 -11.90 -54.39
N LEU A 673 -20.63 -10.66 -54.35
CA LEU A 673 -21.09 -9.62 -53.42
C LEU A 673 -22.58 -9.28 -53.52
N ASP A 674 -23.26 -9.60 -54.63
CA ASP A 674 -24.69 -9.32 -54.76
C ASP A 674 -25.56 -10.28 -53.93
N ASN A 675 -24.99 -11.41 -53.47
CA ASN A 675 -25.63 -12.42 -52.61
C ASN A 675 -24.88 -12.71 -51.30
N ALA A 676 -23.72 -12.10 -51.05
CA ALA A 676 -22.88 -12.43 -49.89
C ALA A 676 -23.50 -11.94 -48.57
N PRO A 677 -23.57 -12.79 -47.52
CA PRO A 677 -23.74 -12.36 -46.14
C PRO A 677 -22.37 -11.94 -45.58
N ILE A 678 -22.31 -10.70 -45.08
CA ILE A 678 -21.14 -10.11 -44.44
C ILE A 678 -21.46 -9.86 -42.96
N VAL A 679 -20.52 -10.14 -42.07
CA VAL A 679 -20.62 -9.93 -40.63
C VAL A 679 -19.47 -9.03 -40.19
N ASN A 680 -19.80 -7.87 -39.61
CA ASN A 680 -18.87 -6.97 -38.95
C ASN A 680 -18.99 -7.14 -37.43
N VAL A 681 -17.90 -7.62 -36.80
CA VAL A 681 -17.78 -7.83 -35.36
C VAL A 681 -16.99 -6.68 -34.75
N VAL A 682 -17.62 -5.89 -33.88
CA VAL A 682 -16.99 -4.69 -33.31
C VAL A 682 -16.28 -5.04 -32.01
N ASN A 683 -14.96 -4.90 -31.99
CA ASN A 683 -14.13 -5.06 -30.80
C ASN A 683 -14.35 -3.87 -29.86
N ASN A 684 -14.83 -4.09 -28.63
CA ASN A 684 -15.05 -2.99 -27.70
C ASN A 684 -15.00 -3.55 -26.26
N PRO A 685 -13.81 -3.67 -25.68
CA PRO A 685 -13.63 -4.27 -24.34
C PRO A 685 -14.16 -3.37 -23.20
N ASN A 686 -14.29 -2.06 -23.43
CA ASN A 686 -14.51 -1.08 -22.36
C ASN A 686 -15.96 -0.53 -22.30
N GLY A 687 -16.75 -0.69 -23.36
CA GLY A 687 -18.10 -0.11 -23.46
C GLY A 687 -19.20 -1.16 -23.65
N PHE A 688 -19.60 -1.87 -22.59
CA PHE A 688 -20.69 -2.86 -22.64
C PHE A 688 -22.08 -2.19 -22.85
N PHE A 689 -22.39 -1.87 -24.11
CA PHE A 689 -23.76 -1.77 -24.58
C PHE A 689 -24.01 -2.87 -25.62
N VAL A 690 -25.23 -3.43 -25.61
CA VAL A 690 -25.56 -4.60 -26.44
C VAL A 690 -26.48 -4.13 -27.55
N SER A 691 -25.95 -4.03 -28.77
CA SER A 691 -26.74 -3.74 -29.96
C SER A 691 -26.29 -4.58 -31.17
N GLY A 692 -27.26 -5.23 -31.82
CA GLY A 692 -27.10 -5.86 -33.13
C GLY A 692 -28.09 -5.26 -34.12
N TYR A 693 -27.72 -5.23 -35.40
CA TYR A 693 -28.67 -4.99 -36.49
C TYR A 693 -28.17 -5.53 -37.82
N THR A 694 -29.10 -5.79 -38.75
CA THR A 694 -28.78 -6.34 -40.07
C THR A 694 -29.42 -5.55 -41.20
N ASN A 695 -28.61 -5.11 -42.16
CA ASN A 695 -29.04 -4.52 -43.42
C ASN A 695 -29.23 -5.62 -44.47
N MET A 696 -30.40 -5.69 -45.11
CA MET A 696 -30.77 -6.71 -46.11
C MET A 696 -31.04 -6.06 -47.47
N TYR A 697 -30.31 -6.47 -48.50
CA TYR A 697 -30.42 -5.91 -49.85
C TYR A 697 -31.35 -6.75 -50.72
N ASP A 698 -32.26 -6.09 -51.45
CA ASP A 698 -33.23 -6.70 -52.38
C ASP A 698 -32.63 -7.71 -53.38
N ALA A 699 -31.35 -7.55 -53.71
CA ALA A 699 -30.59 -8.42 -54.62
C ALA A 699 -30.21 -9.78 -54.00
N GLY A 700 -30.02 -9.85 -52.68
CA GLY A 700 -29.63 -11.06 -51.94
C GLY A 700 -28.69 -10.80 -50.77
N ALA A 701 -27.74 -9.88 -50.93
CA ALA A 701 -26.70 -9.56 -49.94
C ALA A 701 -27.22 -9.09 -48.58
N SER A 702 -26.34 -9.10 -47.57
CA SER A 702 -26.60 -8.49 -46.26
C SER A 702 -25.32 -8.09 -45.54
N VAL A 703 -25.43 -7.11 -44.65
CA VAL A 703 -24.38 -6.76 -43.68
C VAL A 703 -24.99 -6.78 -42.27
N ALA A 704 -24.49 -7.68 -41.43
CA ALA A 704 -24.84 -7.79 -40.02
C ALA A 704 -23.76 -7.07 -39.17
N HIS A 705 -24.17 -6.12 -38.35
CA HIS A 705 -23.29 -5.37 -37.45
C HIS A 705 -23.49 -5.84 -36.01
N ILE A 706 -22.41 -6.33 -35.41
CA ILE A 706 -22.40 -7.00 -34.10
C ILE A 706 -21.67 -6.09 -33.10
N GLY A 707 -22.40 -5.10 -32.58
CA GLY A 707 -21.91 -4.08 -31.65
C GLY A 707 -22.08 -4.49 -30.19
N VAL A 708 -21.40 -5.56 -29.77
CA VAL A 708 -21.53 -6.14 -28.41
C VAL A 708 -20.20 -6.39 -27.68
N GLY A 709 -19.09 -5.88 -28.22
CA GLY A 709 -17.75 -5.97 -27.58
C GLY A 709 -16.84 -7.08 -28.10
N GLY A 710 -17.28 -7.87 -29.09
CA GLY A 710 -16.51 -8.95 -29.69
C GLY A 710 -17.40 -10.09 -30.21
N PRO A 711 -16.84 -11.30 -30.38
CA PRO A 711 -17.59 -12.49 -30.80
C PRO A 711 -18.73 -12.85 -29.84
N SER A 712 -19.93 -13.10 -30.37
CA SER A 712 -21.13 -13.40 -29.56
C SER A 712 -22.15 -14.25 -30.32
N ASP A 713 -22.98 -14.96 -29.57
CA ASP A 713 -24.22 -15.62 -29.98
C ASP A 713 -25.24 -14.73 -30.71
N VAL A 714 -25.17 -13.40 -30.56
CA VAL A 714 -25.96 -12.43 -31.36
C VAL A 714 -25.75 -12.62 -32.88
N ILE A 715 -24.58 -13.12 -33.31
CA ILE A 715 -24.31 -13.51 -34.71
C ILE A 715 -25.35 -14.50 -35.26
N ILE A 716 -25.88 -15.38 -34.41
CA ILE A 716 -26.87 -16.39 -34.80
C ILE A 716 -28.19 -15.72 -35.21
N HIS A 717 -28.62 -14.70 -34.47
CA HIS A 717 -29.82 -13.91 -34.77
C HIS A 717 -29.60 -12.98 -35.98
N GLU A 718 -28.54 -12.17 -35.92
CA GLU A 718 -28.26 -11.14 -36.94
C GLU A 718 -27.81 -11.76 -38.26
N ALA A 719 -26.66 -12.44 -38.28
CA ALA A 719 -26.12 -13.00 -39.51
C ALA A 719 -26.84 -14.28 -39.94
N GLY A 720 -27.20 -15.15 -38.99
CA GLY A 720 -27.91 -16.41 -39.27
C GLY A 720 -29.39 -16.21 -39.59
N GLY A 721 -30.11 -15.46 -38.77
CA GLY A 721 -31.54 -15.22 -38.92
C GLY A 721 -31.86 -14.22 -40.04
N HIS A 722 -31.52 -12.95 -39.84
CA HIS A 722 -31.78 -11.91 -40.83
C HIS A 722 -30.84 -12.01 -42.03
N GLY A 723 -29.53 -12.06 -41.81
CA GLY A 723 -28.52 -11.92 -42.86
C GLY A 723 -28.62 -13.01 -43.92
N PHE A 724 -28.55 -14.27 -43.51
CA PHE A 724 -28.58 -15.41 -44.40
C PHE A 724 -30.00 -15.83 -44.79
N ALA A 725 -30.84 -16.16 -43.79
CA ALA A 725 -32.15 -16.77 -44.04
C ALA A 725 -33.30 -15.77 -44.24
N LYS A 726 -33.06 -14.46 -44.05
CA LYS A 726 -34.03 -13.37 -44.26
C LYS A 726 -35.29 -13.56 -43.39
N LEU A 727 -35.09 -14.03 -42.16
CA LEU A 727 -36.13 -14.13 -41.13
C LEU A 727 -36.43 -12.74 -40.53
N LEU A 728 -37.52 -12.62 -39.79
CA LEU A 728 -37.93 -11.38 -39.11
C LEU A 728 -38.08 -11.60 -37.61
N ASP A 729 -38.09 -10.49 -36.87
CA ASP A 729 -38.20 -10.51 -35.41
C ASP A 729 -39.51 -11.15 -34.94
N GLU A 730 -39.40 -11.96 -33.89
CA GLU A 730 -40.52 -12.59 -33.20
C GLU A 730 -40.82 -11.92 -31.84
N TYR A 731 -39.94 -11.03 -31.37
CA TYR A 731 -40.15 -10.27 -30.13
C TYR A 731 -41.04 -9.03 -30.34
N ILE A 732 -41.51 -8.47 -29.22
CA ILE A 732 -42.28 -7.22 -29.14
C ILE A 732 -41.42 -6.20 -28.41
N TYR A 733 -41.38 -4.94 -28.87
CA TYR A 733 -40.68 -3.86 -28.16
C TYR A 733 -41.44 -3.42 -26.91
N GLY A 734 -40.69 -3.07 -25.86
CA GLY A 734 -41.25 -2.39 -24.69
C GLY A 734 -41.88 -1.04 -25.07
N GLY A 735 -43.11 -0.80 -24.63
CA GLY A 735 -43.94 0.34 -25.05
C GLY A 735 -44.88 0.07 -26.23
N TYR A 736 -44.75 -1.06 -26.92
CA TYR A 736 -45.59 -1.46 -28.06
C TYR A 736 -46.64 -2.53 -27.70
N GLU A 737 -46.83 -2.85 -26.41
CA GLU A 737 -47.66 -3.95 -25.91
C GLU A 737 -49.16 -3.83 -26.24
N ASN A 738 -49.60 -2.66 -26.72
CA ASN A 738 -50.98 -2.38 -27.12
C ASN A 738 -51.13 -2.06 -28.62
N VAL A 739 -50.05 -2.13 -29.41
CA VAL A 739 -50.07 -1.76 -30.83
C VAL A 739 -50.49 -2.95 -31.69
N THR A 740 -51.48 -2.73 -32.56
CA THR A 740 -51.98 -3.71 -33.53
C THR A 740 -51.44 -3.36 -34.92
N ALA A 741 -51.03 -4.37 -35.68
CA ALA A 741 -50.64 -4.21 -37.09
C ALA A 741 -51.77 -3.65 -37.95
N THR A 742 -51.40 -2.80 -38.91
CA THR A 742 -52.32 -2.17 -39.87
C THR A 742 -52.49 -3.00 -41.15
N ALA A 743 -53.46 -2.62 -41.97
CA ALA A 743 -53.61 -3.19 -43.32
C ALA A 743 -52.44 -2.80 -44.22
N GLU A 744 -51.87 -1.60 -44.05
CA GLU A 744 -50.66 -1.16 -44.76
C GLU A 744 -49.44 -2.01 -44.39
N ASP A 745 -49.26 -2.36 -43.11
CA ASP A 745 -48.15 -3.22 -42.64
C ASP A 745 -48.25 -4.60 -43.29
N LYS A 746 -49.45 -5.18 -43.33
CA LYS A 746 -49.70 -6.45 -44.02
C LYS A 746 -49.39 -6.36 -45.52
N VAL A 747 -49.77 -5.27 -46.19
CA VAL A 747 -49.49 -5.07 -47.63
C VAL A 747 -47.98 -4.92 -47.88
N SER A 748 -47.26 -4.25 -46.98
CA SER A 748 -45.80 -4.16 -47.01
C SER A 748 -45.18 -5.56 -46.89
N PHE A 749 -45.53 -6.32 -45.85
CA PHE A 749 -45.07 -7.69 -45.65
C PHE A 749 -45.39 -8.61 -46.83
N ASP A 750 -46.65 -8.62 -47.30
CA ASP A 750 -47.10 -9.40 -48.45
C ASP A 750 -46.26 -9.11 -49.70
N SER A 751 -45.78 -7.88 -49.88
CA SER A 751 -44.94 -7.50 -51.02
C SER A 751 -43.56 -8.18 -51.01
N TYR A 752 -42.90 -8.26 -49.85
CA TYR A 752 -41.59 -8.91 -49.73
C TYR A 752 -41.71 -10.43 -49.61
N TYR A 753 -42.67 -10.94 -48.81
CA TYR A 753 -42.89 -12.38 -48.66
C TYR A 753 -43.27 -13.04 -49.99
N LYS A 754 -44.29 -12.54 -50.71
CA LYS A 754 -44.77 -13.19 -51.95
C LYS A 754 -43.79 -13.08 -53.12
N SER A 755 -42.86 -12.13 -53.09
CA SER A 755 -41.85 -11.96 -54.14
C SER A 755 -40.53 -12.69 -53.86
N ARG A 756 -40.16 -12.90 -52.59
CA ARG A 756 -38.82 -13.41 -52.22
C ARG A 756 -38.82 -14.55 -51.18
N GLY A 757 -39.94 -14.80 -50.50
CA GLY A 757 -40.05 -15.79 -49.42
C GLY A 757 -39.38 -15.40 -48.10
N TRP A 758 -39.12 -14.09 -47.90
CA TRP A 758 -38.52 -13.56 -46.67
C TRP A 758 -39.58 -13.40 -45.56
N GLY A 759 -39.18 -13.56 -44.30
CA GLY A 759 -40.08 -13.49 -43.14
C GLY A 759 -40.94 -14.75 -42.92
N ALA A 760 -40.46 -15.92 -43.36
CA ALA A 760 -41.18 -17.20 -43.29
C ALA A 760 -41.56 -17.68 -41.86
N ASN A 761 -41.09 -16.98 -40.83
CA ASN A 761 -41.30 -17.26 -39.42
C ASN A 761 -42.35 -16.34 -38.74
N ILE A 762 -43.00 -15.44 -39.50
CA ILE A 762 -44.10 -14.59 -39.00
C ILE A 762 -45.26 -14.58 -40.00
N ASP A 763 -46.48 -14.26 -39.56
CA ASP A 763 -47.63 -14.05 -40.45
C ASP A 763 -48.64 -13.04 -39.91
N PHE A 764 -49.46 -12.46 -40.80
CA PHE A 764 -50.55 -11.53 -40.51
C PHE A 764 -51.93 -12.22 -40.58
N THR A 765 -51.97 -13.56 -40.54
CA THR A 765 -53.20 -14.37 -40.37
C THR A 765 -53.01 -15.39 -39.24
N ASN A 766 -54.09 -15.67 -38.51
CA ASN A 766 -54.15 -16.73 -37.51
C ASN A 766 -54.92 -17.97 -38.00
N SER A 767 -55.30 -18.02 -39.27
CA SER A 767 -55.98 -19.16 -39.86
C SER A 767 -55.05 -20.37 -39.95
N PRO A 768 -55.33 -21.51 -39.28
CA PRO A 768 -54.50 -22.72 -39.35
C PRO A 768 -54.40 -23.34 -40.75
N ASP A 769 -55.27 -22.91 -41.68
CA ASP A 769 -55.27 -23.35 -43.07
C ASP A 769 -54.48 -22.43 -44.01
N GLU A 770 -54.28 -21.16 -43.65
CA GLU A 770 -53.68 -20.14 -44.52
C GLU A 770 -52.33 -19.62 -44.04
N ILE A 771 -52.00 -19.82 -42.75
CA ILE A 771 -50.73 -19.37 -42.17
C ILE A 771 -49.53 -20.04 -42.84
N GLN A 772 -48.41 -19.34 -42.96
CA GLN A 772 -47.25 -19.78 -43.74
C GLN A 772 -46.68 -21.16 -43.37
N TRP A 773 -46.86 -21.61 -42.14
CA TRP A 773 -46.46 -22.93 -41.66
C TRP A 773 -47.64 -23.90 -41.47
N ALA A 774 -48.76 -23.69 -42.18
CA ALA A 774 -49.93 -24.56 -42.14
C ALA A 774 -49.63 -26.03 -42.50
N HIS A 775 -48.62 -26.31 -43.33
CA HIS A 775 -48.16 -27.68 -43.62
C HIS A 775 -47.47 -28.32 -42.41
N LEU A 776 -46.66 -27.56 -41.65
CA LEU A 776 -46.06 -28.02 -40.39
C LEU A 776 -47.14 -28.23 -39.31
N LEU A 777 -48.16 -27.36 -39.21
CA LEU A 777 -49.29 -27.54 -38.30
C LEU A 777 -50.12 -28.81 -38.59
N LYS A 778 -50.13 -29.28 -39.84
CA LYS A 778 -50.90 -30.44 -40.31
C LYS A 778 -50.11 -31.75 -40.30
N ASP A 779 -48.79 -31.69 -40.07
CA ASP A 779 -47.93 -32.86 -40.06
C ASP A 779 -47.71 -33.38 -38.63
N GLU A 780 -48.03 -34.66 -38.40
CA GLU A 780 -47.97 -35.28 -37.06
C GLU A 780 -46.58 -35.21 -36.42
N ARG A 781 -45.50 -35.08 -37.21
CA ARG A 781 -44.12 -34.95 -36.70
C ARG A 781 -43.89 -33.64 -35.96
N TYR A 782 -44.67 -32.59 -36.26
CA TYR A 782 -44.51 -31.23 -35.73
C TYR A 782 -45.67 -30.76 -34.86
N ALA A 783 -46.69 -31.60 -34.63
CA ALA A 783 -47.94 -31.25 -33.94
C ALA A 783 -47.79 -30.73 -32.49
N ASN A 784 -46.62 -30.89 -31.87
CA ASN A 784 -46.29 -30.35 -30.54
C ASN A 784 -45.09 -29.36 -30.57
N GLU A 785 -44.61 -28.99 -31.76
CA GLU A 785 -43.49 -28.05 -31.91
C GLU A 785 -43.93 -26.68 -32.41
N VAL A 786 -44.97 -26.59 -33.26
CA VAL A 786 -45.46 -25.33 -33.83
C VAL A 786 -46.92 -25.05 -33.45
N GLY A 787 -47.23 -23.78 -33.25
CA GLY A 787 -48.56 -23.26 -32.96
C GLY A 787 -48.82 -21.95 -33.68
N ILE A 788 -49.75 -21.14 -33.15
CA ILE A 788 -50.08 -19.81 -33.66
C ILE A 788 -50.12 -18.85 -32.46
N TYR A 789 -49.01 -18.17 -32.21
CA TYR A 789 -48.84 -17.30 -31.04
C TYR A 789 -48.91 -15.84 -31.48
N GLU A 790 -49.84 -15.07 -30.91
CA GLU A 790 -49.95 -13.64 -31.22
C GLU A 790 -48.79 -12.83 -30.65
N GLY A 791 -48.38 -11.82 -31.41
CA GLY A 791 -47.23 -10.95 -31.14
C GLY A 791 -46.00 -11.37 -31.93
N ALA A 792 -45.56 -10.53 -32.86
CA ALA A 792 -44.32 -10.69 -33.63
C ALA A 792 -43.99 -9.39 -34.36
N TYR A 793 -42.74 -9.28 -34.83
CA TYR A 793 -42.26 -8.19 -35.69
C TYR A 793 -42.64 -6.81 -35.14
N LEU A 794 -42.32 -6.58 -33.85
CA LEU A 794 -42.61 -5.37 -33.07
C LEU A 794 -44.09 -5.14 -32.70
N TRP A 795 -45.07 -5.77 -33.37
CA TRP A 795 -46.49 -5.65 -33.06
C TRP A 795 -46.95 -6.65 -31.99
N ALA A 796 -47.74 -6.19 -31.03
CA ALA A 796 -48.32 -7.04 -30.00
C ALA A 796 -49.58 -7.79 -30.46
N LYS A 797 -50.24 -7.34 -31.55
CA LYS A 797 -51.52 -7.89 -32.04
C LYS A 797 -51.58 -7.88 -33.57
N GLY A 798 -52.26 -8.87 -34.15
CA GLY A 798 -52.47 -8.98 -35.60
C GLY A 798 -51.27 -9.52 -36.41
N VAL A 799 -50.18 -9.88 -35.74
CA VAL A 799 -49.05 -10.64 -36.30
C VAL A 799 -48.79 -11.83 -35.39
N TYR A 800 -48.41 -12.96 -35.98
CA TYR A 800 -48.29 -14.26 -35.33
C TYR A 800 -46.91 -14.88 -35.59
N ARG A 801 -46.43 -15.66 -34.63
CA ARG A 801 -45.19 -16.47 -34.69
C ARG A 801 -45.47 -17.94 -34.39
N PRO A 802 -44.62 -18.89 -34.82
CA PRO A 802 -44.88 -20.32 -34.67
C PRO A 802 -44.61 -20.88 -33.28
N THR A 803 -43.83 -20.20 -32.43
CA THR A 803 -43.43 -20.70 -31.11
C THR A 803 -43.40 -19.59 -30.07
N GLU A 804 -43.52 -19.92 -28.78
CA GLU A 804 -43.47 -18.91 -27.72
C GLU A 804 -42.16 -18.11 -27.71
N ASN A 805 -41.04 -18.81 -27.96
CA ASN A 805 -39.68 -18.27 -28.05
C ASN A 805 -38.90 -18.96 -29.21
N SER A 806 -37.78 -18.37 -29.63
CA SER A 806 -36.82 -18.88 -30.63
C SER A 806 -35.58 -17.95 -30.66
N VAL A 807 -34.59 -18.26 -31.51
CA VAL A 807 -33.49 -17.33 -31.87
C VAL A 807 -34.02 -15.96 -32.30
N MET A 808 -35.09 -15.90 -33.09
CA MET A 808 -35.66 -14.64 -33.59
C MET A 808 -36.45 -13.87 -32.51
N ASN A 809 -36.59 -14.42 -31.31
CA ASN A 809 -37.24 -13.79 -30.17
C ASN A 809 -36.22 -13.46 -29.07
N GLN A 810 -35.90 -14.41 -28.18
CA GLN A 810 -35.04 -14.19 -27.00
C GLN A 810 -34.13 -15.38 -26.63
N ASP A 811 -34.04 -16.43 -27.45
CA ASP A 811 -33.30 -17.66 -27.13
C ASP A 811 -32.41 -18.12 -28.29
N TYR A 812 -31.14 -17.74 -28.25
CA TYR A 812 -30.15 -18.06 -29.29
C TYR A 812 -29.81 -19.56 -29.41
N SER A 813 -30.40 -20.45 -28.60
CA SER A 813 -30.07 -21.89 -28.64
C SER A 813 -30.80 -22.69 -29.74
N TRP A 814 -31.89 -22.17 -30.34
CA TRP A 814 -32.61 -22.88 -31.40
C TRP A 814 -33.50 -21.99 -32.30
N PHE A 815 -33.49 -22.29 -33.60
CA PHE A 815 -34.51 -21.81 -34.55
C PHE A 815 -35.76 -22.70 -34.49
N ASN A 816 -36.96 -22.10 -34.58
CA ASN A 816 -38.22 -22.84 -34.71
C ASN A 816 -38.37 -23.52 -36.08
N ALA A 817 -39.29 -24.48 -36.21
CA ALA A 817 -39.38 -25.32 -37.42
C ALA A 817 -39.54 -24.53 -38.74
N PRO A 818 -40.37 -23.47 -38.83
CA PRO A 818 -40.45 -22.65 -40.05
C PRO A 818 -39.14 -21.91 -40.35
N SER A 819 -38.46 -21.41 -39.31
CA SER A 819 -37.12 -20.81 -39.45
C SER A 819 -36.09 -21.83 -39.94
N ARG A 820 -36.07 -23.05 -39.39
CA ARG A 820 -35.17 -24.14 -39.84
C ARG A 820 -35.46 -24.56 -41.28
N GLU A 821 -36.73 -24.63 -41.66
CA GLU A 821 -37.14 -24.91 -43.04
C GLU A 821 -36.69 -23.82 -44.01
N ALA A 822 -36.79 -22.55 -43.61
CA ALA A 822 -36.32 -21.40 -44.39
C ALA A 822 -34.78 -21.39 -44.53
N ILE A 823 -34.05 -21.64 -43.44
CA ILE A 823 -32.58 -21.77 -43.44
C ILE A 823 -32.17 -22.94 -44.35
N TYR A 824 -32.79 -24.12 -44.20
CA TYR A 824 -32.54 -25.29 -45.06
C TYR A 824 -32.76 -24.95 -46.54
N LYS A 825 -33.88 -24.31 -46.90
CA LYS A 825 -34.15 -23.85 -48.27
C LYS A 825 -33.10 -22.87 -48.77
N ALA A 826 -32.64 -21.92 -47.94
CA ALA A 826 -31.60 -20.96 -48.31
C ALA A 826 -30.24 -21.64 -48.55
N ILE A 827 -29.82 -22.53 -47.64
CA ILE A 827 -28.59 -23.33 -47.76
C ILE A 827 -28.62 -24.18 -49.04
N MET A 828 -29.67 -24.97 -49.25
CA MET A 828 -29.75 -25.88 -50.38
C MET A 828 -29.82 -25.15 -51.72
N ARG A 829 -30.59 -24.04 -51.80
CA ARG A 829 -30.60 -23.18 -53.01
C ARG A 829 -29.25 -22.55 -53.30
N ALA A 830 -28.53 -22.06 -52.29
CA ALA A 830 -27.22 -21.45 -52.50
C ALA A 830 -26.16 -22.50 -52.88
N SER A 831 -26.18 -23.67 -52.24
CA SER A 831 -25.19 -24.73 -52.43
C SER A 831 -25.37 -25.51 -53.74
N GLU A 832 -26.59 -25.87 -54.11
CA GLU A 832 -26.90 -26.63 -55.33
C GLU A 832 -27.22 -25.70 -56.53
N GLY A 833 -27.83 -24.54 -56.26
CA GLY A 833 -28.29 -23.56 -57.27
C GLY A 833 -29.65 -23.89 -57.89
N ASN A 834 -29.97 -23.18 -58.98
CA ASN A 834 -31.30 -23.13 -59.63
C ASN A 834 -31.90 -24.48 -60.09
N GLY A 835 -31.14 -25.58 -60.06
CA GLY A 835 -31.63 -26.92 -60.37
C GLY A 835 -32.23 -27.67 -59.18
N TRP A 836 -32.02 -27.20 -57.95
CA TRP A 836 -32.60 -27.81 -56.76
C TRP A 836 -34.08 -27.46 -56.60
N ILE A 837 -34.88 -28.47 -56.36
CA ILE A 837 -36.32 -28.38 -56.11
C ILE A 837 -36.53 -28.74 -54.64
N TYR A 838 -37.37 -27.97 -53.95
CA TYR A 838 -37.69 -28.24 -52.56
C TYR A 838 -38.60 -29.47 -52.44
N ASP A 839 -38.19 -30.44 -51.62
CA ASP A 839 -39.04 -31.52 -51.12
C ASP A 839 -39.18 -31.40 -49.59
N PHE A 840 -40.38 -31.63 -49.08
CA PHE A 840 -40.69 -31.51 -47.65
C PHE A 840 -40.22 -32.74 -46.86
N GLU A 841 -40.19 -33.93 -47.46
CA GLU A 841 -39.69 -35.14 -46.81
C GLU A 841 -38.17 -35.09 -46.65
N ASP A 842 -37.43 -34.56 -47.64
CA ASP A 842 -35.98 -34.32 -47.51
C ASP A 842 -35.66 -33.38 -46.33
N PHE A 843 -36.44 -32.31 -46.16
CA PHE A 843 -36.33 -31.42 -45.00
C PHE A 843 -36.73 -32.14 -43.71
N ALA A 844 -37.85 -32.86 -43.70
CA ALA A 844 -38.36 -33.52 -42.51
C ALA A 844 -37.46 -34.70 -42.07
N GLU A 845 -36.76 -35.38 -42.98
CA GLU A 845 -35.75 -36.38 -42.66
C GLU A 845 -34.55 -35.73 -41.96
N TYR A 846 -33.98 -34.67 -42.55
CA TYR A 846 -32.91 -33.89 -41.92
C TYR A 846 -33.33 -33.38 -40.53
N ASP A 847 -34.49 -32.75 -40.44
CA ASP A 847 -34.94 -32.01 -39.26
C ASP A 847 -35.32 -32.92 -38.08
N ALA A 848 -35.32 -34.24 -38.28
CA ALA A 848 -35.52 -35.22 -37.20
C ALA A 848 -34.60 -34.98 -36.00
N ILE A 849 -33.37 -34.51 -36.23
CA ILE A 849 -32.39 -34.15 -35.18
C ILE A 849 -32.92 -33.09 -34.20
N ASN A 850 -33.74 -32.14 -34.70
CA ASN A 850 -34.28 -31.04 -33.91
C ASN A 850 -35.53 -31.45 -33.12
N ARG A 851 -36.23 -32.50 -33.57
CA ARG A 851 -37.50 -33.00 -32.99
C ARG A 851 -37.30 -33.99 -31.84
N THR A 852 -36.14 -34.63 -31.72
CA THR A 852 -35.86 -35.64 -30.68
C THR A 852 -35.34 -35.07 -29.34
N THR A 853 -35.10 -33.76 -29.26
CA THR A 853 -34.46 -33.13 -28.10
C THR A 853 -35.51 -32.54 -27.15
N THR A 854 -35.61 -33.06 -25.93
CA THR A 854 -36.50 -32.51 -24.89
C THR A 854 -36.05 -31.09 -24.52
N ARG A 855 -36.75 -30.07 -25.03
CA ARG A 855 -36.44 -28.67 -24.74
C ARG A 855 -36.88 -28.34 -23.31
N SER A 856 -35.95 -27.83 -22.49
CA SER A 856 -36.24 -27.51 -21.10
C SER A 856 -37.04 -26.22 -21.03
N THR A 857 -38.17 -26.23 -20.32
CA THR A 857 -38.98 -25.04 -20.04
C THR A 857 -38.30 -24.20 -18.96
N VAL A 858 -37.16 -23.59 -19.30
CA VAL A 858 -36.53 -22.56 -18.46
C VAL A 858 -37.42 -21.33 -18.53
N LEU A 859 -38.17 -21.08 -17.45
CA LEU A 859 -38.87 -19.80 -17.27
C LEU A 859 -37.85 -18.66 -17.43
N PRO A 860 -38.13 -17.65 -18.29
CA PRO A 860 -37.20 -16.54 -18.47
C PRO A 860 -36.97 -15.86 -17.12
N SER A 861 -35.71 -15.73 -16.72
CA SER A 861 -35.39 -15.08 -15.45
C SER A 861 -35.92 -13.65 -15.45
N SER A 862 -36.43 -13.18 -14.31
CA SER A 862 -37.01 -11.83 -14.19
C SER A 862 -36.03 -10.68 -14.48
N ASN A 863 -34.73 -10.98 -14.61
CA ASN A 863 -33.64 -10.00 -14.70
C ASN A 863 -33.08 -9.76 -16.12
N LYS A 864 -33.67 -10.33 -17.19
CA LYS A 864 -33.26 -10.05 -18.57
C LYS A 864 -34.40 -9.53 -19.46
N ARG A 865 -35.06 -8.45 -19.03
CA ARG A 865 -35.99 -7.65 -19.88
C ARG A 865 -35.28 -6.46 -20.54
N LYS A 866 -34.33 -6.73 -21.43
CA LYS A 866 -33.90 -5.78 -22.47
C LYS A 866 -33.91 -6.51 -23.80
N VAL A 867 -34.71 -6.03 -24.74
CA VAL A 867 -34.58 -6.38 -26.16
C VAL A 867 -33.28 -5.72 -26.64
N ILE A 868 -32.44 -6.50 -27.32
CA ILE A 868 -31.04 -6.18 -27.62
C ILE A 868 -30.81 -5.83 -29.11
N HIS A 869 -31.76 -6.18 -29.97
CA HIS A 869 -31.66 -6.03 -31.41
C HIS A 869 -32.39 -4.78 -31.88
N LYS A 870 -31.90 -4.18 -32.97
CA LYS A 870 -32.69 -3.22 -33.76
C LYS A 870 -33.30 -3.97 -34.95
N GLN A 871 -34.50 -3.56 -35.37
CA GLN A 871 -35.18 -4.15 -36.53
C GLN A 871 -34.26 -4.20 -37.77
N PRO A 872 -34.29 -5.29 -38.57
CA PRO A 872 -33.50 -5.39 -39.78
C PRO A 872 -33.97 -4.38 -40.83
N VAL A 873 -33.03 -3.74 -41.52
CA VAL A 873 -33.32 -2.68 -42.49
C VAL A 873 -33.37 -3.23 -43.91
N PHE A 874 -34.43 -2.92 -44.65
CA PHE A 874 -34.63 -3.36 -46.03
C PHE A 874 -34.12 -2.30 -47.02
N ILE A 875 -33.13 -2.65 -47.84
CA ILE A 875 -32.50 -1.75 -48.80
C ILE A 875 -32.85 -2.17 -50.23
N LYS A 876 -33.39 -1.22 -51.01
CA LYS A 876 -33.85 -1.47 -52.39
C LYS A 876 -32.68 -1.50 -53.38
N GLY A 877 -32.75 -2.44 -54.33
CA GLY A 877 -31.73 -2.65 -55.36
C GLY A 877 -30.50 -3.43 -54.88
N THR A 878 -29.39 -3.28 -55.62
CA THR A 878 -28.08 -3.84 -55.24
C THR A 878 -27.34 -2.91 -54.28
N TRP A 879 -26.31 -3.40 -53.61
CA TRP A 879 -25.38 -2.56 -52.83
C TRP A 879 -24.75 -1.43 -53.67
N ARG A 880 -24.57 -1.66 -54.98
CA ARG A 880 -24.07 -0.64 -55.93
C ARG A 880 -25.08 0.47 -56.23
N ASP A 881 -26.38 0.21 -56.04
CA ASP A 881 -27.45 1.19 -56.21
C ASP A 881 -27.62 2.02 -54.93
N ALA A 882 -27.50 1.40 -53.75
CA ALA A 882 -27.46 2.09 -52.47
C ALA A 882 -26.30 3.10 -52.41
N ARG A 883 -25.08 2.68 -52.83
CA ARG A 883 -23.88 3.52 -52.90
C ARG A 883 -24.04 4.80 -53.74
N LYS A 884 -24.96 4.83 -54.70
CA LYS A 884 -25.19 6.01 -55.57
C LYS A 884 -26.18 7.02 -55.01
N ASN A 885 -27.07 6.61 -54.10
CA ASN A 885 -28.23 7.42 -53.72
C ASN A 885 -28.21 7.86 -52.25
N SER A 886 -27.32 7.32 -51.41
CA SER A 886 -27.27 7.58 -49.96
C SER A 886 -28.62 7.34 -49.25
N ILE A 887 -29.43 6.43 -49.78
CA ILE A 887 -30.74 6.08 -49.22
C ILE A 887 -30.55 4.94 -48.22
N VAL A 888 -30.28 5.30 -46.97
CA VAL A 888 -30.79 4.51 -45.84
C VAL A 888 -32.20 5.04 -45.59
N VAL A 889 -33.23 4.20 -45.76
CA VAL A 889 -34.56 4.50 -45.25
C VAL A 889 -34.65 3.89 -43.86
N PRO A 890 -34.68 4.68 -42.77
CA PRO A 890 -35.19 4.15 -41.52
C PRO A 890 -36.67 3.86 -41.75
N TYR A 891 -37.07 2.59 -41.73
CA TYR A 891 -38.45 2.30 -41.36
C TYR A 891 -38.65 2.75 -39.90
N ARG A 892 -39.88 3.18 -39.61
CA ARG A 892 -40.21 3.92 -38.39
C ARG A 892 -39.99 3.13 -37.10
#